data_AF-A0A1I0VBY2-F1
#
_entry.id   AF-A0A1I0VBY2-F1
#
_cell.length_a   1.000
_cell.length_b   1.000
_cell.length_c   1.000
_cell.angle_alpha   90.00
_cell.angle_beta   90.00
_cell.angle_gamma   90.00
#
_symmetry.space_group_name_H-M   'P 1'
#
loop_
_entity.id
_entity.type
_entity.pdbx_description
1 polymer ?
#
loop_
_entity_poly.entity_id
_entity_poly.type
_entity_poly.pdbx_seq_one_letter_code
_entity_poly.pdbx_strand_id
1 'polypeptide(L)'
;MGRAAQILDNLSADGRIAPMVVVMGNGNVPSFPDELLRNLTRAAESALNISDDPARRALAGLSMGGGQAFEVLRSDPGAFAAVGTFGAGRFGDLESLPVGEINAGTDLLRLYVGNPTDVAYNDVEDALGRLGALGVEHQFDGANPDAGHNWDAWQENLADFAQRLFRDDVPPAGMSPGHLPIDGPFETPAPGTTPTPFVSEDGYVTFETTTEFADAEHVTVWANWGPSHLWTRVELGKAGDRWRGTVGPLDAGWYHYRLIVDMVPTKDTSNPTSVTSEPAWSQFFVPGDAARLVAPVPEGQGGTVQELMYDSAVAGQERTALVWTPPGYDAERAEPYPVFFLQHGGGQSYTDWLEMGQAKNILDHHALDGNLEPMVVVMGNGNVPDFTAELFENLVPAAEAALHISDDPARRALAGLSMGGGQTMRVLAQRPGEFGYVGAFSAGISGDGADLDVDAINAGTTLLRLYNGNVTDFTYGSVVNTLEVFERLGVRHEFDGWFEGPHGWDTWQHALADFAPRLFREATAEDGGGIAIDATVPQVADGFLSLTVAEYGERVTLGEVRNAGDRLVTAGALPGITVTDSRTDEQAAGSGWALSGQASALVGAGEPITAEHLGWTPALQDGRDGVTAGRPVATLLSGGAGLATPQRLAEADGEGRAGSVTATAELRLEVPVDTAPGTYTGAVTVSLFPVD
;
A
#
# COMPACT_ATOMS: atom_id res chain seq x y z
N MET A 1 -9.67 2.36 -25.06
CA MET A 1 -9.58 2.15 -23.61
C MET A 1 -8.96 0.79 -23.33
N GLY A 2 -9.54 -0.33 -23.76
CA GLY A 2 -8.99 -1.67 -23.45
C GLY A 2 -7.65 -2.13 -24.04
N ARG A 3 -6.91 -1.30 -24.80
CA ARG A 3 -5.53 -1.56 -25.29
C ARG A 3 -5.21 -2.98 -25.83
N ALA A 4 -6.21 -3.74 -26.30
CA ALA A 4 -6.05 -5.17 -26.61
C ALA A 4 -4.94 -5.44 -27.63
N ALA A 5 -4.85 -4.63 -28.70
CA ALA A 5 -3.78 -4.76 -29.68
C ALA A 5 -2.39 -4.59 -29.04
N GLN A 6 -2.19 -3.56 -28.21
CA GLN A 6 -0.90 -3.32 -27.55
C GLN A 6 -0.53 -4.46 -26.58
N ILE A 7 -1.49 -4.93 -25.79
CA ILE A 7 -1.27 -6.03 -24.85
C ILE A 7 -0.86 -7.30 -25.60
N LEU A 8 -1.61 -7.66 -26.64
CA LEU A 8 -1.36 -8.86 -27.43
C LEU A 8 -0.04 -8.75 -28.24
N ASP A 9 0.25 -7.59 -28.82
CA ASP A 9 1.50 -7.37 -29.56
C ASP A 9 2.72 -7.50 -28.66
N ASN A 10 2.68 -6.92 -27.46
CA ASN A 10 3.77 -7.02 -26.47
C ASN A 10 3.97 -8.48 -26.01
N LEU A 11 2.88 -9.15 -25.61
CA LEU A 11 2.94 -10.55 -25.21
C LEU A 11 3.45 -11.46 -26.34
N SER A 12 3.07 -11.17 -27.60
CA SER A 12 3.54 -11.90 -28.77
C SER A 12 5.02 -11.68 -29.02
N ALA A 13 5.48 -10.43 -28.93
CA ALA A 13 6.88 -10.05 -29.08
C ALA A 13 7.77 -10.72 -28.02
N ASP A 14 7.26 -10.85 -26.80
CA ASP A 14 7.93 -11.53 -25.67
C ASP A 14 7.82 -13.06 -25.75
N GLY A 15 7.12 -13.60 -26.75
CA GLY A 15 6.91 -15.05 -26.91
C GLY A 15 6.01 -15.67 -25.83
N ARG A 16 5.24 -14.85 -25.09
CA ARG A 16 4.38 -15.25 -23.97
C ARG A 16 3.00 -15.75 -24.40
N ILE A 17 2.58 -15.51 -25.64
CA ILE A 17 1.31 -16.04 -26.21
C ILE A 17 1.57 -16.84 -27.49
N ALA A 18 0.73 -17.83 -27.77
CA ALA A 18 0.77 -18.53 -29.05
C ALA A 18 0.34 -17.57 -30.19
N PRO A 19 0.89 -17.71 -31.41
CA PRO A 19 0.35 -17.02 -32.57
C PRO A 19 -1.13 -17.39 -32.77
N MET A 20 -2.01 -16.40 -32.71
CA MET A 20 -3.45 -16.60 -32.80
C MET A 20 -4.13 -15.46 -33.55
N VAL A 21 -5.34 -15.73 -34.06
CA VAL A 21 -6.22 -14.74 -34.65
C VAL A 21 -7.24 -14.31 -33.60
N VAL A 22 -7.28 -13.01 -33.30
CA VAL A 22 -8.24 -12.45 -32.34
C VAL A 22 -9.37 -11.74 -33.11
N VAL A 23 -10.59 -12.20 -32.88
CA VAL A 23 -11.81 -11.62 -33.47
C VAL A 23 -12.58 -10.88 -32.40
N MET A 24 -12.80 -9.57 -32.61
CA MET A 24 -13.55 -8.72 -31.70
C MET A 24 -14.93 -8.42 -32.29
N GLY A 25 -15.96 -9.13 -31.81
CA GLY A 25 -17.34 -8.98 -32.24
C GLY A 25 -18.14 -7.97 -31.41
N ASN A 26 -19.25 -7.48 -31.96
CA ASN A 26 -20.23 -6.68 -31.21
C ASN A 26 -21.31 -7.60 -30.61
N GLY A 27 -21.24 -7.83 -29.31
CA GLY A 27 -22.18 -8.69 -28.59
C GLY A 27 -23.52 -8.05 -28.23
N ASN A 28 -23.79 -6.80 -28.60
CA ASN A 28 -25.05 -6.10 -28.28
C ASN A 28 -26.21 -6.56 -29.18
N VAL A 29 -26.58 -7.82 -29.07
CA VAL A 29 -27.63 -8.48 -29.86
C VAL A 29 -28.58 -9.27 -28.95
N PRO A 30 -29.80 -9.60 -29.41
CA PRO A 30 -30.76 -10.34 -28.59
C PRO A 30 -30.33 -11.76 -28.19
N SER A 31 -29.51 -12.42 -29.03
CA SER A 31 -28.96 -13.76 -28.78
C SER A 31 -27.48 -13.76 -29.18
N PHE A 32 -26.59 -13.62 -28.19
CA PHE A 32 -25.16 -13.65 -28.45
C PHE A 32 -24.66 -15.03 -28.91
N PRO A 33 -25.12 -16.17 -28.35
CA PRO A 33 -24.71 -17.49 -28.85
C PRO A 33 -25.02 -17.69 -30.34
N ASP A 34 -26.21 -17.27 -30.80
CA ASP A 34 -26.56 -17.37 -32.22
C ASP A 34 -25.69 -16.47 -33.09
N GLU A 35 -25.46 -15.22 -32.68
CA GLU A 35 -24.61 -14.29 -33.43
C GLU A 35 -23.17 -14.79 -33.51
N LEU A 36 -22.62 -15.28 -32.40
CA LEU A 36 -21.27 -15.82 -32.35
C LEU A 36 -21.13 -17.07 -33.24
N LEU A 37 -21.93 -18.11 -32.98
CA LEU A 37 -21.75 -19.42 -33.58
C LEU A 37 -22.25 -19.50 -35.02
N ARG A 38 -23.34 -18.81 -35.36
CA ARG A 38 -23.95 -18.93 -36.70
C ARG A 38 -23.46 -17.85 -37.67
N ASN A 39 -23.04 -16.68 -37.17
CA ASN A 39 -22.65 -15.56 -38.02
C ASN A 39 -21.16 -15.27 -37.90
N LEU A 40 -20.66 -14.87 -36.72
CA LEU A 40 -19.30 -14.38 -36.55
C LEU A 40 -18.24 -15.45 -36.83
N THR A 41 -18.37 -16.65 -36.24
CA THR A 41 -17.43 -17.76 -36.47
C THR A 41 -17.38 -18.14 -37.94
N ARG A 42 -18.55 -18.27 -38.60
CA ARG A 42 -18.61 -18.59 -40.04
C ARG A 42 -18.00 -17.50 -40.91
N ALA A 43 -18.23 -16.23 -40.58
CA ALA A 43 -17.64 -15.11 -41.30
C ALA A 43 -16.11 -15.12 -41.14
N ALA A 44 -15.61 -15.35 -39.92
CA ALA A 44 -14.18 -15.43 -39.64
C ALA A 44 -13.51 -16.61 -40.37
N GLU A 45 -14.11 -17.80 -40.34
CA GLU A 45 -13.63 -18.99 -41.07
C GLU A 45 -13.62 -18.78 -42.59
N SER A 46 -14.59 -18.03 -43.11
CA SER A 46 -14.64 -17.74 -44.56
C SER A 46 -13.60 -16.71 -45.00
N ALA A 47 -13.20 -15.81 -44.10
CA ALA A 47 -12.34 -14.67 -44.41
C ALA A 47 -10.87 -14.89 -44.01
N LEU A 48 -10.62 -15.74 -43.01
CA LEU A 48 -9.31 -15.93 -42.38
C LEU A 48 -8.97 -17.43 -42.33
N ASN A 49 -7.68 -17.76 -42.39
CA ASN A 49 -7.21 -19.14 -42.23
C ASN A 49 -7.14 -19.51 -40.75
N ILE A 50 -8.30 -19.76 -40.14
CA ILE A 50 -8.45 -20.16 -38.73
C ILE A 50 -8.91 -21.61 -38.60
N SER A 51 -8.68 -22.20 -37.43
CA SER A 51 -9.05 -23.58 -37.12
C SER A 51 -10.57 -23.73 -36.92
N ASP A 52 -11.15 -24.79 -37.51
CA ASP A 52 -12.53 -25.21 -37.24
C ASP A 52 -12.66 -26.19 -36.06
N ASP A 53 -11.52 -26.70 -35.57
CA ASP A 53 -11.41 -27.51 -34.36
C ASP A 53 -11.75 -26.71 -33.09
N PRO A 54 -12.79 -27.08 -32.32
CA PRO A 54 -13.13 -26.43 -31.06
C PRO A 54 -12.01 -26.42 -30.02
N ALA A 55 -11.10 -27.42 -30.06
CA ALA A 55 -9.92 -27.49 -29.19
C ALA A 55 -8.94 -26.31 -29.43
N ARG A 56 -9.11 -25.58 -30.53
CA ARG A 56 -8.28 -24.42 -30.92
C ARG A 56 -9.08 -23.12 -30.94
N ARG A 57 -10.16 -23.06 -30.17
CA ARG A 57 -10.98 -21.85 -30.02
C ARG A 57 -11.08 -21.44 -28.55
N ALA A 58 -11.03 -20.13 -28.33
CA ALA A 58 -11.20 -19.52 -27.02
C ALA A 58 -12.21 -18.38 -27.11
N LEU A 59 -12.94 -18.13 -26.02
CA LEU A 59 -13.92 -17.06 -25.90
C LEU A 59 -13.73 -16.33 -24.58
N ALA A 60 -13.68 -15.00 -24.61
CA ALA A 60 -13.68 -14.22 -23.38
C ALA A 60 -14.43 -12.91 -23.60
N GLY A 61 -14.89 -12.33 -22.49
CA GLY A 61 -15.53 -11.03 -22.52
C GLY A 61 -15.49 -10.35 -21.16
N LEU A 62 -15.69 -9.03 -21.18
CA LEU A 62 -15.72 -8.19 -19.99
C LEU A 62 -17.15 -7.83 -19.59
N SER A 63 -17.40 -7.75 -18.28
CA SER A 63 -18.70 -7.36 -17.71
C SER A 63 -19.85 -8.19 -18.33
N MET A 64 -20.81 -7.55 -19.01
CA MET A 64 -21.86 -8.22 -19.76
C MET A 64 -21.32 -9.25 -20.77
N GLY A 65 -20.22 -8.95 -21.45
CA GLY A 65 -19.56 -9.86 -22.39
C GLY A 65 -18.97 -11.10 -21.70
N GLY A 66 -18.56 -10.99 -20.44
CA GLY A 66 -18.11 -12.13 -19.64
C GLY A 66 -19.27 -13.06 -19.31
N GLY A 67 -20.42 -12.49 -18.95
CA GLY A 67 -21.67 -13.26 -18.78
C GLY A 67 -22.14 -13.92 -20.09
N GLN A 68 -21.98 -13.24 -21.22
CA GLN A 68 -22.25 -13.81 -22.55
C GLN A 68 -21.30 -14.96 -22.92
N ALA A 69 -20.02 -14.86 -22.56
CA ALA A 69 -19.06 -15.94 -22.75
C ALA A 69 -19.46 -17.18 -21.93
N PHE A 70 -19.88 -16.98 -20.68
CA PHE A 70 -20.42 -18.04 -19.84
C PHE A 70 -21.75 -18.62 -20.38
N GLU A 71 -22.62 -17.78 -20.94
CA GLU A 71 -23.87 -18.24 -21.57
C GLU A 71 -23.59 -19.21 -22.72
N VAL A 72 -22.60 -18.92 -23.57
CA VAL A 72 -22.18 -19.81 -24.67
C VAL A 72 -21.62 -21.12 -24.13
N LEU A 73 -20.79 -21.07 -23.09
CA LEU A 73 -20.28 -22.27 -22.42
C LEU A 73 -21.43 -23.17 -21.93
N ARG A 74 -22.49 -22.55 -21.40
CA ARG A 74 -23.67 -23.25 -20.89
C ARG A 74 -24.55 -23.84 -22.02
N SER A 75 -24.79 -23.08 -23.08
CA SER A 75 -25.72 -23.50 -24.15
C SER A 75 -25.10 -24.46 -25.15
N ASP A 76 -23.79 -24.33 -25.39
CA ASP A 76 -23.05 -25.06 -26.42
C ASP A 76 -21.70 -25.56 -25.84
N PRO A 77 -21.71 -26.44 -24.83
CA PRO A 77 -20.49 -26.96 -24.22
C PRO A 77 -19.60 -27.66 -25.25
N GLY A 78 -18.29 -27.42 -25.18
CA GLY A 78 -17.31 -27.94 -26.13
C GLY A 78 -17.20 -27.14 -27.44
N ALA A 79 -17.90 -26.01 -27.61
CA ALA A 79 -17.70 -25.12 -28.75
C ALA A 79 -16.37 -24.33 -28.68
N PHE A 80 -15.86 -24.11 -27.46
CA PHE A 80 -14.61 -23.43 -27.16
C PHE A 80 -13.89 -24.17 -26.04
N ALA A 81 -12.60 -24.50 -26.24
CA ALA A 81 -11.79 -25.17 -25.22
C ALA A 81 -11.34 -24.24 -24.09
N ALA A 82 -11.38 -22.93 -24.27
CA ALA A 82 -11.06 -21.97 -23.22
C ALA A 82 -12.12 -20.86 -23.14
N VAL A 83 -12.60 -20.57 -21.93
CA VAL A 83 -13.59 -19.53 -21.63
C VAL A 83 -13.12 -18.64 -20.48
N GLY A 84 -13.11 -17.32 -20.69
CA GLY A 84 -12.70 -16.33 -19.69
C GLY A 84 -13.82 -15.33 -19.35
N THR A 85 -14.10 -15.14 -18.06
CA THR A 85 -15.15 -14.21 -17.59
C THR A 85 -14.53 -13.02 -16.85
N PHE A 86 -14.35 -11.88 -17.52
CA PHE A 86 -13.67 -10.71 -16.95
C PHE A 86 -14.67 -9.83 -16.17
N GLY A 87 -14.83 -10.05 -14.87
CA GLY A 87 -15.76 -9.30 -14.01
C GLY A 87 -17.22 -9.52 -14.41
N ALA A 88 -17.64 -10.77 -14.60
CA ALA A 88 -19.00 -11.09 -15.05
C ALA A 88 -20.00 -11.02 -13.88
N GLY A 89 -20.95 -10.08 -13.92
CA GLY A 89 -22.01 -9.96 -12.90
C GLY A 89 -23.26 -10.82 -13.17
N ARG A 90 -23.22 -11.75 -14.14
CA ARG A 90 -24.40 -12.56 -14.52
C ARG A 90 -23.97 -13.94 -15.04
N PHE A 91 -24.21 -14.97 -14.24
CA PHE A 91 -23.96 -16.38 -14.62
C PHE A 91 -25.23 -17.15 -15.00
N GLY A 92 -26.42 -16.54 -14.85
CA GLY A 92 -27.70 -17.18 -15.19
C GLY A 92 -28.07 -18.31 -14.23
N ASP A 93 -28.82 -19.29 -14.71
CA ASP A 93 -29.19 -20.48 -13.93
C ASP A 93 -28.02 -21.47 -13.89
N LEU A 94 -27.42 -21.61 -12.72
CA LEU A 94 -26.32 -22.53 -12.45
C LEU A 94 -26.80 -23.94 -12.05
N GLU A 95 -28.07 -24.13 -11.64
CA GLU A 95 -28.54 -25.43 -11.15
C GLU A 95 -28.73 -26.46 -12.27
N SER A 96 -28.89 -25.99 -13.52
CA SER A 96 -29.15 -26.81 -14.70
C SER A 96 -27.94 -26.97 -15.63
N LEU A 97 -26.72 -26.74 -15.15
CA LEU A 97 -25.51 -26.83 -15.97
C LEU A 97 -25.26 -28.26 -16.49
N PRO A 98 -24.88 -28.43 -17.78
CA PRO A 98 -24.42 -29.70 -18.32
C PRO A 98 -22.97 -29.99 -17.91
N VAL A 99 -22.71 -30.16 -16.60
CA VAL A 99 -21.37 -30.25 -15.99
C VAL A 99 -20.45 -31.25 -16.72
N GLY A 100 -20.95 -32.45 -17.01
CA GLY A 100 -20.15 -33.48 -17.68
C GLY A 100 -19.74 -33.09 -19.10
N GLU A 101 -20.58 -32.35 -19.83
CA GLU A 101 -20.24 -31.85 -21.17
C GLU A 101 -19.29 -30.66 -21.09
N ILE A 102 -19.48 -29.77 -20.11
CA ILE A 102 -18.58 -28.63 -19.85
C ILE A 102 -17.16 -29.12 -19.55
N ASN A 103 -17.00 -30.00 -18.56
CA ASN A 103 -15.66 -30.50 -18.18
C ASN A 103 -15.01 -31.34 -19.28
N ALA A 104 -15.81 -32.07 -20.09
CA ALA A 104 -15.27 -32.86 -21.19
C ALA A 104 -14.86 -32.02 -22.41
N GLY A 105 -15.46 -30.84 -22.59
CA GLY A 105 -15.27 -29.99 -23.77
C GLY A 105 -14.47 -28.72 -23.52
N THR A 106 -14.10 -28.42 -22.27
CA THR A 106 -13.44 -27.16 -21.88
C THR A 106 -12.19 -27.47 -21.08
N ASP A 107 -11.03 -27.13 -21.64
CA ASP A 107 -9.73 -27.28 -20.98
C ASP A 107 -9.50 -26.19 -19.92
N LEU A 108 -10.10 -25.00 -20.13
CA LEU A 108 -9.93 -23.86 -19.23
C LEU A 108 -11.21 -23.04 -19.12
N LEU A 109 -11.87 -23.08 -17.97
CA LEU A 109 -12.79 -22.03 -17.53
C LEU A 109 -12.06 -21.16 -16.50
N ARG A 110 -11.86 -19.87 -16.79
CA ARG A 110 -11.16 -18.96 -15.88
C ARG A 110 -12.00 -17.73 -15.52
N LEU A 111 -12.20 -17.53 -14.23
CA LEU A 111 -12.98 -16.43 -13.66
C LEU A 111 -12.04 -15.34 -13.14
N TYR A 112 -12.46 -14.09 -13.33
CA TYR A 112 -11.75 -12.89 -12.89
C TYR A 112 -12.72 -11.89 -12.31
N VAL A 113 -12.27 -11.09 -11.35
CA VAL A 113 -13.03 -9.98 -10.80
C VAL A 113 -12.09 -8.95 -10.17
N GLY A 114 -12.53 -7.69 -10.13
CA GLY A 114 -11.84 -6.66 -9.35
C GLY A 114 -12.02 -6.86 -7.84
N ASN A 115 -11.55 -5.88 -7.07
CA ASN A 115 -11.74 -5.84 -5.62
C ASN A 115 -13.23 -5.64 -5.24
N PRO A 116 -13.61 -5.63 -3.94
CA PRO A 116 -14.98 -5.36 -3.47
C PRO A 116 -15.72 -4.13 -4.04
N THR A 117 -15.03 -3.16 -4.66
CA THR A 117 -15.69 -2.06 -5.39
C THR A 117 -16.17 -2.46 -6.79
N ASP A 118 -15.78 -3.65 -7.27
CA ASP A 118 -16.31 -4.27 -8.48
C ASP A 118 -17.75 -4.73 -8.24
N VAL A 119 -18.69 -4.22 -9.05
CA VAL A 119 -20.11 -4.57 -8.97
C VAL A 119 -20.39 -6.06 -9.20
N ALA A 120 -19.44 -6.80 -9.79
CA ALA A 120 -19.53 -8.23 -10.01
C ALA A 120 -18.86 -9.07 -8.90
N TYR A 121 -18.25 -8.46 -7.87
CA TYR A 121 -17.51 -9.17 -6.82
C TYR A 121 -18.35 -10.29 -6.18
N ASN A 122 -19.52 -9.94 -5.65
CA ASN A 122 -20.41 -10.91 -4.99
C ASN A 122 -21.03 -11.92 -5.97
N ASP A 123 -21.25 -11.53 -7.24
CA ASP A 123 -21.77 -12.45 -8.25
C ASP A 123 -20.72 -13.52 -8.63
N VAL A 124 -19.45 -13.12 -8.69
CA VAL A 124 -18.33 -14.03 -8.97
C VAL A 124 -18.06 -14.92 -7.75
N GLU A 125 -18.14 -14.39 -6.53
CA GLU A 125 -18.05 -15.18 -5.30
C GLU A 125 -19.10 -16.31 -5.26
N ASP A 126 -20.38 -15.98 -5.46
CA ASP A 126 -21.47 -16.96 -5.49
C ASP A 126 -21.28 -17.98 -6.63
N ALA A 127 -20.82 -17.52 -7.80
CA ALA A 127 -20.52 -18.41 -8.92
C ALA A 127 -19.40 -19.39 -8.61
N LEU A 128 -18.28 -18.96 -8.01
CA LEU A 128 -17.17 -19.83 -7.62
C LEU A 128 -17.65 -20.94 -6.67
N GLY A 129 -18.40 -20.56 -5.62
CA GLY A 129 -18.96 -21.51 -4.66
C GLY A 129 -19.88 -22.54 -5.31
N ARG A 130 -20.79 -22.09 -6.18
CA ARG A 130 -21.76 -22.98 -6.86
C ARG A 130 -21.13 -23.86 -7.92
N LEU A 131 -20.22 -23.32 -8.74
CA LEU A 131 -19.48 -24.09 -9.75
C LEU A 131 -18.66 -25.20 -9.07
N GLY A 132 -17.99 -24.88 -7.96
CA GLY A 132 -17.28 -25.84 -7.13
C GLY A 132 -18.20 -26.93 -6.56
N ALA A 133 -19.35 -26.55 -6.01
CA ALA A 133 -20.33 -27.50 -5.46
C ALA A 133 -20.92 -28.45 -6.52
N LEU A 134 -21.08 -27.97 -7.75
CA LEU A 134 -21.55 -28.77 -8.88
C LEU A 134 -20.46 -29.63 -9.53
N GLY A 135 -19.19 -29.40 -9.18
CA GLY A 135 -18.04 -30.11 -9.76
C GLY A 135 -17.65 -29.62 -11.16
N VAL A 136 -17.98 -28.37 -11.51
CA VAL A 136 -17.48 -27.75 -12.75
C VAL A 136 -16.00 -27.43 -12.57
N GLU A 137 -15.15 -27.93 -13.47
CA GLU A 137 -13.72 -27.65 -13.46
C GLU A 137 -13.46 -26.20 -13.88
N HIS A 138 -12.84 -25.41 -13.00
CA HIS A 138 -12.58 -23.99 -13.23
C HIS A 138 -11.34 -23.51 -12.48
N GLN A 139 -10.83 -22.36 -12.90
CA GLN A 139 -9.75 -21.62 -12.27
C GLN A 139 -10.22 -20.22 -11.90
N PHE A 140 -9.60 -19.65 -10.88
CA PHE A 140 -9.83 -18.28 -10.43
C PHE A 140 -8.51 -17.53 -10.35
N ASP A 141 -8.50 -16.30 -10.85
CA ASP A 141 -7.31 -15.45 -10.85
C ASP A 141 -7.05 -14.73 -9.53
N GLY A 142 -7.97 -14.83 -8.57
CA GLY A 142 -7.98 -13.94 -7.40
C GLY A 142 -8.66 -12.61 -7.73
N ALA A 143 -9.15 -11.94 -6.69
CA ALA A 143 -9.65 -10.58 -6.81
C ALA A 143 -8.46 -9.63 -7.00
N ASN A 144 -8.55 -8.78 -8.02
CA ASN A 144 -7.53 -7.77 -8.29
C ASN A 144 -7.61 -6.66 -7.22
N PRO A 145 -6.61 -6.48 -6.34
CA PRO A 145 -6.68 -5.52 -5.25
C PRO A 145 -6.68 -4.07 -5.73
N ASP A 146 -6.04 -3.81 -6.87
CA ASP A 146 -5.73 -2.46 -7.37
C ASP A 146 -6.84 -1.87 -8.24
N ALA A 147 -7.81 -2.68 -8.65
CA ALA A 147 -8.87 -2.27 -9.57
C ALA A 147 -10.25 -2.84 -9.23
N GLY A 148 -11.27 -1.97 -9.30
CA GLY A 148 -12.69 -2.37 -9.27
C GLY A 148 -13.21 -2.73 -10.67
N HIS A 149 -14.50 -2.46 -10.93
CA HIS A 149 -15.16 -2.77 -12.23
C HIS A 149 -14.75 -1.80 -13.36
N ASN A 150 -13.49 -1.82 -13.76
CA ASN A 150 -12.93 -0.83 -14.68
C ASN A 150 -11.94 -1.43 -15.70
N TRP A 151 -11.38 -0.56 -16.55
CA TRP A 151 -10.48 -0.97 -17.63
C TRP A 151 -9.14 -1.51 -17.17
N ASP A 152 -8.66 -1.16 -15.99
CA ASP A 152 -7.35 -1.62 -15.51
C ASP A 152 -7.44 -3.11 -15.15
N ALA A 153 -8.48 -3.51 -14.42
CA ALA A 153 -8.80 -4.92 -14.18
C ALA A 153 -8.95 -5.71 -15.48
N TRP A 154 -9.73 -5.22 -16.46
CA TRP A 154 -9.97 -5.98 -17.69
C TRP A 154 -8.75 -6.09 -18.61
N GLN A 155 -7.85 -5.10 -18.58
CA GLN A 155 -6.59 -5.16 -19.33
C GLN A 155 -5.67 -6.23 -18.75
N GLU A 156 -5.59 -6.33 -17.42
CA GLU A 156 -4.85 -7.37 -16.72
C GLU A 156 -5.44 -8.76 -16.96
N ASN A 157 -6.77 -8.91 -16.84
CA ASN A 157 -7.46 -10.16 -17.12
C ASN A 157 -7.20 -10.67 -18.55
N LEU A 158 -7.20 -9.77 -19.54
CA LEU A 158 -6.85 -10.12 -20.92
C LEU A 158 -5.40 -10.57 -21.04
N ALA A 159 -4.48 -9.89 -20.36
CA ALA A 159 -3.06 -10.22 -20.38
C ALA A 159 -2.79 -11.61 -19.78
N ASP A 160 -3.42 -11.93 -18.64
CA ASP A 160 -3.31 -13.26 -18.03
C ASP A 160 -3.99 -14.34 -18.90
N PHE A 161 -5.25 -14.12 -19.31
CA PHE A 161 -6.01 -15.13 -20.05
C PHE A 161 -5.33 -15.51 -21.36
N ALA A 162 -4.84 -14.52 -22.13
CA ALA A 162 -4.21 -14.75 -23.42
C ALA A 162 -2.97 -15.65 -23.34
N GLN A 163 -2.18 -15.54 -22.27
CA GLN A 163 -0.97 -16.34 -22.06
C GLN A 163 -1.26 -17.83 -21.80
N ARG A 164 -2.51 -18.15 -21.46
CA ARG A 164 -2.94 -19.51 -21.16
C ARG A 164 -3.51 -20.25 -22.39
N LEU A 165 -3.68 -19.56 -23.52
CA LEU A 165 -4.35 -20.09 -24.69
C LEU A 165 -3.40 -20.83 -25.64
N PHE A 166 -3.78 -22.06 -26.03
CA PHE A 166 -3.18 -22.83 -27.14
C PHE A 166 -1.69 -23.15 -27.01
N ARG A 167 -1.23 -23.39 -25.79
CA ARG A 167 0.17 -23.65 -25.48
C ARG A 167 0.33 -24.87 -24.58
N ASP A 168 1.46 -25.53 -24.68
CA ASP A 168 1.83 -26.66 -23.81
C ASP A 168 2.52 -26.18 -22.51
N ASP A 169 3.14 -24.99 -22.55
CA ASP A 169 3.81 -24.32 -21.44
C ASP A 169 2.88 -23.33 -20.72
N VAL A 170 1.68 -23.78 -20.37
CA VAL A 170 0.65 -22.94 -19.71
C VAL A 170 1.15 -22.46 -18.35
N PRO A 171 0.98 -21.17 -17.99
CA PRO A 171 1.24 -20.68 -16.64
C PRO A 171 0.51 -21.49 -15.57
N PRO A 172 1.06 -21.62 -14.34
CA PRO A 172 0.40 -22.34 -13.26
C PRO A 172 -1.05 -21.87 -13.04
N ALA A 173 -1.93 -22.79 -12.61
CA ALA A 173 -3.36 -22.54 -12.40
C ALA A 173 -3.69 -21.58 -11.21
N GLY A 174 -2.70 -20.86 -10.69
CA GLY A 174 -2.81 -19.96 -9.54
C GLY A 174 -3.28 -18.56 -9.90
N MET A 175 -3.38 -17.74 -8.85
CA MET A 175 -3.71 -16.32 -8.92
C MET A 175 -2.56 -15.52 -9.52
N SER A 176 -2.89 -14.37 -10.11
CA SER A 176 -1.88 -13.39 -10.52
C SER A 176 -1.16 -12.81 -9.30
N PRO A 177 0.12 -12.40 -9.41
CA PRO A 177 0.87 -11.85 -8.28
C PRO A 177 0.13 -10.68 -7.61
N GLY A 178 -0.03 -10.73 -6.28
CA GLY A 178 -0.74 -9.71 -5.52
C GLY A 178 -2.25 -9.88 -5.45
N HIS A 179 -2.85 -10.69 -6.33
CA HIS A 179 -4.28 -10.98 -6.25
C HIS A 179 -4.61 -11.79 -4.99
N LEU A 180 -5.81 -11.53 -4.46
CA LEU A 180 -6.28 -12.08 -3.19
C LEU A 180 -7.36 -13.15 -3.41
N PRO A 181 -7.46 -14.18 -2.55
CA PRO A 181 -8.63 -15.05 -2.53
C PRO A 181 -9.91 -14.25 -2.23
N ILE A 182 -11.05 -14.83 -2.58
CA ILE A 182 -12.35 -14.37 -2.09
C ILE A 182 -12.80 -15.36 -1.02
N ASP A 183 -12.79 -14.92 0.23
CA ASP A 183 -13.14 -15.75 1.39
C ASP A 183 -14.63 -15.63 1.79
N GLY A 184 -15.39 -14.80 1.07
CA GLY A 184 -16.83 -14.63 1.23
C GLY A 184 -17.34 -13.37 0.52
N PRO A 185 -18.67 -13.13 0.55
CA PRO A 185 -19.26 -11.96 -0.05
C PRO A 185 -18.83 -10.69 0.69
N PHE A 186 -18.65 -9.60 -0.06
CA PHE A 186 -18.49 -8.28 0.53
C PHE A 186 -19.86 -7.77 0.99
N GLU A 187 -20.02 -7.67 2.31
CA GLU A 187 -21.24 -7.18 2.93
C GLU A 187 -21.13 -5.69 3.26
N THR A 188 -22.18 -4.95 2.91
CA THR A 188 -22.32 -3.56 3.32
C THR A 188 -23.51 -3.45 4.28
N PRO A 189 -23.52 -2.47 5.21
CA PRO A 189 -24.61 -2.34 6.18
C PRO A 189 -25.98 -2.20 5.51
N ALA A 190 -27.05 -2.49 6.25
CA ALA A 190 -28.41 -2.26 5.76
C ALA A 190 -28.61 -0.78 5.37
N PRO A 191 -29.35 -0.48 4.29
CA PRO A 191 -29.64 0.90 3.92
C PRO A 191 -30.28 1.67 5.08
N GLY A 192 -29.83 2.90 5.30
CA GLY A 192 -30.21 3.77 6.40
C GLY A 192 -29.35 3.63 7.66
N THR A 193 -28.28 2.83 7.62
CA THR A 193 -27.36 2.68 8.77
C THR A 193 -26.61 3.99 9.02
N THR A 194 -26.56 4.43 10.29
CA THR A 194 -25.81 5.60 10.73
C THR A 194 -24.95 5.26 11.95
N PRO A 195 -23.84 5.98 12.19
CA PRO A 195 -23.28 7.05 11.34
C PRO A 195 -22.62 6.51 10.06
N THR A 196 -22.52 7.38 9.05
CA THR A 196 -21.79 7.14 7.78
C THR A 196 -20.51 8.00 7.75
N PRO A 197 -19.45 7.56 7.05
CA PRO A 197 -19.34 6.29 6.34
C PRO A 197 -19.12 5.09 7.28
N PHE A 198 -19.44 3.90 6.77
CA PHE A 198 -19.06 2.63 7.39
C PHE A 198 -17.69 2.20 6.87
N VAL A 199 -16.77 1.89 7.78
CA VAL A 199 -15.42 1.39 7.46
C VAL A 199 -15.37 -0.11 7.77
N SER A 200 -15.06 -0.93 6.77
CA SER A 200 -14.83 -2.37 6.93
C SER A 200 -13.45 -2.65 7.54
N GLU A 201 -13.24 -3.87 8.03
CA GLU A 201 -11.93 -4.30 8.55
C GLU A 201 -10.83 -4.20 7.49
N ASP A 202 -11.14 -4.53 6.24
CA ASP A 202 -10.21 -4.45 5.10
C ASP A 202 -10.05 -3.04 4.50
N GLY A 203 -10.50 -1.99 5.20
CA GLY A 203 -10.30 -0.60 4.76
C GLY A 203 -11.24 -0.09 3.65
N TYR A 204 -12.30 -0.83 3.29
CA TYR A 204 -13.34 -0.31 2.39
C TYR A 204 -14.31 0.59 3.13
N VAL A 205 -14.66 1.70 2.51
CA VAL A 205 -15.46 2.77 3.10
C VAL A 205 -16.74 2.96 2.29
N THR A 206 -17.87 2.65 2.92
CA THR A 206 -19.20 2.77 2.30
C THR A 206 -19.89 4.03 2.78
N PHE A 207 -20.16 4.93 1.85
CA PHE A 207 -20.92 6.17 2.06
C PHE A 207 -22.38 5.95 1.73
N GLU A 208 -23.26 6.54 2.52
CA GLU A 208 -24.68 6.63 2.20
C GLU A 208 -25.27 7.94 2.67
N THR A 209 -26.10 8.58 1.84
CA THR A 209 -26.79 9.81 2.24
C THR A 209 -28.03 9.54 3.09
N THR A 210 -28.49 10.58 3.79
CA THR A 210 -29.88 10.65 4.28
C THR A 210 -30.86 10.74 3.10
N THR A 211 -32.17 10.63 3.37
CA THR A 211 -33.23 10.71 2.35
C THR A 211 -33.47 12.13 1.84
N GLU A 212 -32.80 13.14 2.40
CA GLU A 212 -33.04 14.55 2.05
C GLU A 212 -32.56 14.90 0.62
N PHE A 213 -31.71 14.04 0.03
CA PHE A 213 -31.20 14.17 -1.34
C PHE A 213 -31.84 13.19 -2.33
N ALA A 214 -33.02 12.63 -2.01
CA ALA A 214 -33.71 11.66 -2.87
C ALA A 214 -34.00 12.18 -4.29
N ASP A 215 -34.26 13.49 -4.40
CA ASP A 215 -34.57 14.19 -5.65
C ASP A 215 -33.35 14.81 -6.35
N ALA A 216 -32.14 14.67 -5.78
CA ALA A 216 -30.92 15.16 -6.42
C ALA A 216 -30.67 14.46 -7.77
N GLU A 217 -29.90 15.08 -8.65
CA GLU A 217 -29.49 14.50 -9.94
C GLU A 217 -28.08 13.91 -9.86
N HIS A 218 -27.19 14.56 -9.09
CA HIS A 218 -25.80 14.18 -8.94
C HIS A 218 -25.34 14.30 -7.49
N VAL A 219 -24.82 13.21 -6.92
CA VAL A 219 -24.17 13.21 -5.61
C VAL A 219 -22.79 12.60 -5.73
N THR A 220 -21.79 13.32 -5.24
CA THR A 220 -20.41 12.81 -5.13
C THR A 220 -19.90 13.00 -3.72
N VAL A 221 -18.99 12.14 -3.28
CA VAL A 221 -18.16 12.35 -2.09
C VAL A 221 -16.85 12.95 -2.55
N TRP A 222 -16.40 14.02 -1.90
CA TRP A 222 -15.14 14.68 -2.17
C TRP A 222 -14.28 14.68 -0.92
N ALA A 223 -13.11 14.03 -0.97
CA ALA A 223 -12.30 13.76 0.23
C ALA A 223 -10.79 13.66 -0.08
N ASN A 224 -9.95 13.70 0.95
CA ASN A 224 -8.48 13.69 0.90
C ASN A 224 -7.83 12.31 0.64
N TRP A 225 -8.51 11.34 0.02
CA TRP A 225 -7.97 9.99 -0.21
C TRP A 225 -7.24 9.81 -1.55
N GLY A 226 -7.11 10.86 -2.34
CA GLY A 226 -6.35 10.75 -3.60
C GLY A 226 -4.86 10.53 -3.33
N PRO A 227 -4.08 10.14 -4.36
CA PRO A 227 -2.63 10.06 -4.24
C PRO A 227 -2.03 11.33 -3.64
N SER A 228 -1.04 11.17 -2.77
CA SER A 228 -0.49 12.24 -1.94
C SER A 228 -1.56 13.03 -1.18
N HIS A 229 -2.61 12.41 -0.65
CA HIS A 229 -3.71 13.05 0.09
C HIS A 229 -4.50 14.13 -0.68
N LEU A 230 -4.47 14.09 -2.02
CA LEU A 230 -5.22 15.03 -2.84
C LEU A 230 -6.72 14.82 -2.72
N TRP A 231 -7.47 15.91 -2.83
CA TRP A 231 -8.92 15.88 -2.76
C TRP A 231 -9.55 15.37 -4.05
N THR A 232 -10.08 14.14 -4.06
CA THR A 232 -10.68 13.51 -5.25
C THR A 232 -12.14 13.15 -5.04
N ARG A 233 -12.91 13.14 -6.15
CA ARG A 233 -14.35 12.91 -6.13
C ARG A 233 -14.69 11.51 -6.58
N VAL A 234 -15.63 10.87 -5.89
CA VAL A 234 -16.25 9.62 -6.29
C VAL A 234 -17.76 9.82 -6.38
N GLU A 235 -18.35 9.40 -7.50
CA GLU A 235 -19.79 9.45 -7.71
C GLU A 235 -20.50 8.39 -6.87
N LEU A 236 -21.63 8.76 -6.26
CA LEU A 236 -22.52 7.82 -5.60
C LEU A 236 -23.60 7.36 -6.58
N GLY A 237 -24.05 6.12 -6.44
CA GLY A 237 -25.18 5.57 -7.18
C GLY A 237 -26.50 5.72 -6.42
N LYS A 238 -27.61 5.78 -7.14
CA LYS A 238 -28.95 5.83 -6.53
C LYS A 238 -29.33 4.44 -5.98
N ALA A 239 -29.65 4.38 -4.69
CA ALA A 239 -30.11 3.19 -3.98
C ALA A 239 -31.45 3.49 -3.29
N GLY A 240 -32.55 3.32 -4.01
CA GLY A 240 -33.89 3.70 -3.53
C GLY A 240 -34.05 5.21 -3.42
N ASP A 241 -34.32 5.71 -2.22
CA ASP A 241 -34.44 7.13 -1.87
C ASP A 241 -33.14 7.75 -1.32
N ARG A 242 -32.01 7.04 -1.47
CA ARG A 242 -30.68 7.45 -1.00
C ARG A 242 -29.63 7.33 -2.09
N TRP A 243 -28.46 7.89 -1.83
CA TRP A 243 -27.26 7.75 -2.64
C TRP A 243 -26.23 6.95 -1.88
N ARG A 244 -25.60 5.97 -2.54
CA ARG A 244 -24.69 5.01 -1.92
C ARG A 244 -23.49 4.72 -2.81
N GLY A 245 -22.33 4.48 -2.22
CA GLY A 245 -21.12 4.07 -2.92
C GLY A 245 -20.03 3.61 -1.96
N THR A 246 -19.15 2.75 -2.45
CA THR A 246 -18.02 2.19 -1.69
C THR A 246 -16.72 2.55 -2.37
N VAL A 247 -15.72 2.96 -1.58
CA VAL A 247 -14.35 3.22 -2.02
C VAL A 247 -13.39 2.37 -1.21
N GLY A 248 -12.19 2.12 -1.73
CA GLY A 248 -11.13 1.46 -0.98
C GLY A 248 -10.42 0.35 -1.75
N PRO A 249 -9.52 -0.39 -1.08
CA PRO A 249 -9.19 -0.22 0.33
C PRO A 249 -8.45 1.11 0.54
N LEU A 250 -8.74 1.80 1.64
CA LEU A 250 -8.01 3.01 2.03
C LEU A 250 -6.93 2.65 3.05
N ASP A 251 -5.80 3.34 2.99
CA ASP A 251 -4.77 3.24 4.01
C ASP A 251 -5.31 3.63 5.39
N ALA A 252 -4.68 3.13 6.45
CA ALA A 252 -5.00 3.55 7.80
C ALA A 252 -4.74 5.05 7.97
N GLY A 253 -5.70 5.80 8.51
CA GLY A 253 -5.57 7.24 8.63
C GLY A 253 -6.83 7.97 9.04
N TRP A 254 -6.70 9.28 9.22
CA TRP A 254 -7.84 10.20 9.35
C TRP A 254 -8.18 10.84 8.02
N TYR A 255 -9.45 10.72 7.66
CA TYR A 255 -9.97 11.27 6.42
C TYR A 255 -11.03 12.30 6.71
N HIS A 256 -11.10 13.28 5.83
CA HIS A 256 -12.09 14.33 5.88
C HIS A 256 -12.69 14.52 4.48
N TYR A 257 -13.99 14.76 4.45
CA TYR A 257 -14.77 14.78 3.21
C TYR A 257 -15.94 15.75 3.31
N ARG A 258 -16.53 16.04 2.16
CA ARG A 258 -17.86 16.65 2.05
C ARG A 258 -18.62 16.02 0.90
N LEU A 259 -19.94 16.11 0.95
CA LEU A 259 -20.77 15.77 -0.18
C LEU A 259 -20.77 16.95 -1.18
N ILE A 260 -20.88 16.64 -2.46
CA ILE A 260 -21.27 17.61 -3.48
C ILE A 260 -22.61 17.12 -4.04
N VAL A 261 -23.67 17.82 -3.69
CA VAL A 261 -25.05 17.52 -4.13
C VAL A 261 -25.43 18.58 -5.16
N ASP A 262 -25.66 18.18 -6.39
CA ASP A 262 -25.98 19.07 -7.52
C ASP A 262 -25.04 20.28 -7.59
N MET A 263 -23.72 20.01 -7.52
CA MET A 263 -22.63 20.99 -7.52
C MET A 263 -22.52 21.87 -6.26
N VAL A 264 -23.31 21.61 -5.22
CA VAL A 264 -23.27 22.36 -3.96
C VAL A 264 -22.52 21.57 -2.87
N PRO A 265 -21.46 22.15 -2.29
CA PRO A 265 -20.79 21.56 -1.12
C PRO A 265 -21.76 21.44 0.05
N THR A 266 -21.89 20.22 0.58
CA THR A 266 -22.92 19.85 1.55
C THR A 266 -22.31 18.99 2.66
N LYS A 267 -22.67 19.30 3.90
CA LYS A 267 -22.32 18.49 5.07
C LYS A 267 -23.07 17.16 5.03
N ASP A 268 -22.38 16.06 5.30
CA ASP A 268 -23.06 14.81 5.64
C ASP A 268 -23.63 14.92 7.06
N THR A 269 -24.95 15.07 7.16
CA THR A 269 -25.68 15.28 8.42
C THR A 269 -25.84 14.00 9.24
N SER A 270 -25.61 12.83 8.65
CA SER A 270 -25.56 11.55 9.36
C SER A 270 -24.20 11.25 9.99
N ASN A 271 -23.17 12.02 9.63
CA ASN A 271 -21.88 11.99 10.32
C ASN A 271 -21.86 13.01 11.48
N PRO A 272 -21.59 12.60 12.72
CA PRO A 272 -21.73 13.46 13.89
C PRO A 272 -20.55 14.42 14.11
N THR A 273 -19.46 14.29 13.33
CA THR A 273 -18.28 15.16 13.49
C THR A 273 -18.59 16.58 13.05
N SER A 274 -17.81 17.55 13.52
CA SER A 274 -17.89 18.95 13.11
C SER A 274 -16.51 19.55 12.97
N VAL A 275 -16.37 20.48 12.04
CA VAL A 275 -15.18 21.31 11.87
C VAL A 275 -15.64 22.76 11.88
N THR A 276 -15.17 23.53 12.87
CA THR A 276 -15.63 24.90 13.13
C THR A 276 -15.27 25.82 11.97
N SER A 277 -14.06 25.69 11.43
CA SER A 277 -13.58 26.48 10.28
C SER A 277 -14.19 26.04 8.95
N GLU A 278 -14.60 24.78 8.83
CA GLU A 278 -15.10 24.16 7.60
C GLU A 278 -16.43 23.41 7.85
N PRO A 279 -17.57 24.12 8.02
CA PRO A 279 -18.83 23.51 8.47
C PRO A 279 -19.42 22.44 7.55
N ALA A 280 -18.98 22.39 6.29
CA ALA A 280 -19.39 21.37 5.33
C ALA A 280 -18.62 20.05 5.47
N TRP A 281 -17.53 20.02 6.24
CA TRP A 281 -16.65 18.86 6.31
C TRP A 281 -17.12 17.87 7.38
N SER A 282 -17.04 16.60 7.04
CA SER A 282 -17.21 15.43 7.90
C SER A 282 -15.90 14.66 7.96
N GLN A 283 -15.68 13.92 9.03
CA GLN A 283 -14.47 13.15 9.25
C GLN A 283 -14.79 11.69 9.55
N PHE A 284 -13.84 10.81 9.25
CA PHE A 284 -13.87 9.40 9.64
C PHE A 284 -12.44 8.87 9.81
N PHE A 285 -12.30 7.74 10.49
CA PHE A 285 -11.03 7.11 10.79
C PHE A 285 -11.00 5.70 10.21
N VAL A 286 -9.91 5.38 9.51
CA VAL A 286 -9.59 4.02 9.05
C VAL A 286 -8.54 3.44 10.00
N PRO A 287 -8.86 2.38 10.76
CA PRO A 287 -7.95 1.85 11.76
C PRO A 287 -6.73 1.16 11.14
N GLY A 288 -5.61 1.21 11.85
CA GLY A 288 -4.38 0.48 11.53
C GLY A 288 -3.17 1.09 12.23
N ASP A 289 -2.09 0.31 12.31
CA ASP A 289 -0.91 0.68 13.10
C ASP A 289 -0.26 1.98 12.63
N ALA A 290 -0.23 2.22 11.31
CA ALA A 290 0.31 3.45 10.72
C ALA A 290 -0.43 4.71 11.18
N ALA A 291 -1.69 4.59 11.59
CA ALA A 291 -2.52 5.70 12.05
C ALA A 291 -2.66 5.76 13.59
N ARG A 292 -1.86 5.00 14.34
CA ARG A 292 -2.00 4.91 15.80
C ARG A 292 -1.93 6.27 16.47
N LEU A 293 -0.97 7.13 16.11
CA LEU A 293 -0.76 8.43 16.78
C LEU A 293 -1.97 9.36 16.65
N VAL A 294 -2.74 9.23 15.58
CA VAL A 294 -3.93 10.04 15.37
C VAL A 294 -5.20 9.33 15.85
N ALA A 295 -5.14 8.03 16.18
CA ALA A 295 -6.27 7.26 16.68
C ALA A 295 -6.74 7.74 18.06
N PRO A 296 -8.05 7.69 18.36
CA PRO A 296 -8.56 8.06 19.68
C PRO A 296 -7.92 7.24 20.81
N VAL A 297 -7.41 7.93 21.82
CA VAL A 297 -6.95 7.29 23.07
C VAL A 297 -8.17 7.01 23.96
N PRO A 298 -8.24 5.84 24.63
CA PRO A 298 -9.36 5.52 25.53
C PRO A 298 -9.60 6.61 26.59
N GLU A 299 -10.88 6.86 26.88
CA GLU A 299 -11.29 7.90 27.82
C GLU A 299 -10.60 7.73 29.18
N GLY A 300 -10.06 8.84 29.71
CA GLY A 300 -9.37 8.88 31.01
C GLY A 300 -7.92 8.39 31.01
N GLN A 301 -7.39 7.89 29.89
CA GLN A 301 -5.96 7.52 29.80
C GLN A 301 -5.09 8.67 29.29
N GLY A 302 -5.64 9.53 28.43
CA GLY A 302 -4.95 10.67 27.85
C GLY A 302 -4.96 11.93 28.73
N GLY A 303 -4.38 13.01 28.18
CA GLY A 303 -4.40 14.35 28.74
C GLY A 303 -5.79 15.00 28.66
N THR A 304 -5.91 16.16 29.29
CA THR A 304 -7.16 16.92 29.38
C THR A 304 -7.09 18.15 28.49
N VAL A 305 -8.19 18.47 27.79
CA VAL A 305 -8.33 19.73 27.04
C VAL A 305 -9.35 20.61 27.74
N GLN A 306 -9.01 21.88 27.94
CA GLN A 306 -9.88 22.90 28.55
C GLN A 306 -9.79 24.23 27.81
N GLU A 307 -10.81 25.07 27.97
CA GLU A 307 -10.80 26.43 27.43
C GLU A 307 -10.08 27.39 28.39
N LEU A 308 -9.29 28.29 27.81
CA LEU A 308 -8.70 29.45 28.47
C LEU A 308 -9.29 30.72 27.84
N MET A 309 -10.11 31.42 28.61
CA MET A 309 -10.68 32.71 28.19
C MET A 309 -9.76 33.86 28.63
N TYR A 310 -9.58 34.84 27.76
CA TYR A 310 -8.73 36.00 28.02
C TYR A 310 -9.17 37.24 27.25
N ASP A 311 -8.96 38.42 27.83
CA ASP A 311 -9.20 39.70 27.14
C ASP A 311 -8.03 40.01 26.19
N SER A 312 -8.33 40.32 24.93
CA SER A 312 -7.33 40.74 23.94
C SER A 312 -7.49 42.22 23.61
N ALA A 313 -6.50 43.03 23.98
CA ALA A 313 -6.44 44.42 23.56
C ALA A 313 -6.18 44.57 22.05
N VAL A 314 -5.53 43.58 21.43
CA VAL A 314 -5.20 43.57 19.99
C VAL A 314 -6.45 43.29 19.16
N ALA A 315 -7.30 42.35 19.59
CA ALA A 315 -8.58 42.04 18.94
C ALA A 315 -9.73 42.96 19.39
N GLY A 316 -9.59 43.62 20.54
CA GLY A 316 -10.64 44.46 21.13
C GLY A 316 -11.84 43.67 21.68
N GLN A 317 -11.63 42.41 22.06
CA GLN A 317 -12.68 41.50 22.55
C GLN A 317 -12.09 40.40 23.44
N GLU A 318 -12.96 39.75 24.21
CA GLU A 318 -12.65 38.47 24.86
C GLU A 318 -12.42 37.38 23.80
N ARG A 319 -11.45 36.51 24.05
CA ARG A 319 -11.04 35.42 23.17
C ARG A 319 -10.87 34.13 23.96
N THR A 320 -10.85 33.03 23.24
CA THR A 320 -10.64 31.69 23.78
C THR A 320 -9.43 31.04 23.13
N ALA A 321 -8.65 30.34 23.94
CA ALA A 321 -7.64 29.38 23.52
C ALA A 321 -8.01 27.99 24.07
N LEU A 322 -7.54 26.92 23.42
CA LEU A 322 -7.58 25.58 24.00
C LEU A 322 -6.25 25.27 24.69
N VAL A 323 -6.32 24.59 25.83
CA VAL A 323 -5.15 24.17 26.59
C VAL A 323 -5.21 22.66 26.76
N TRP A 324 -4.21 21.95 26.26
CA TRP A 324 -3.98 20.55 26.60
C TRP A 324 -3.00 20.45 27.76
N THR A 325 -3.36 19.70 28.80
CA THR A 325 -2.49 19.35 29.92
C THR A 325 -2.18 17.86 29.91
N PRO A 326 -0.95 17.47 30.29
CA PRO A 326 -0.52 16.08 30.19
C PRO A 326 -1.26 15.20 31.21
N PRO A 327 -1.34 13.88 30.98
CA PRO A 327 -1.84 12.94 31.98
C PRO A 327 -1.15 13.16 33.33
N GLY A 328 -1.95 13.33 34.40
CA GLY A 328 -1.43 13.56 35.75
C GLY A 328 -0.94 14.99 36.03
N TYR A 329 -1.36 15.99 35.23
CA TYR A 329 -1.06 17.39 35.48
C TYR A 329 -1.36 17.80 36.94
N ASP A 330 -0.33 18.32 37.59
CA ASP A 330 -0.31 18.81 38.97
C ASP A 330 0.03 20.30 39.00
N ALA A 331 -0.96 21.15 39.26
CA ALA A 331 -0.79 22.60 39.34
C ALA A 331 0.10 23.04 40.52
N GLU A 332 0.37 22.15 41.48
CA GLU A 332 1.15 22.42 42.69
C GLU A 332 2.55 21.77 42.67
N ARG A 333 2.96 21.19 41.53
CA ARG A 333 4.31 20.61 41.41
C ARG A 333 5.38 21.68 41.68
N ALA A 334 6.55 21.26 42.14
CA ALA A 334 7.61 22.20 42.54
C ALA A 334 8.20 23.00 41.37
N GLU A 335 8.31 22.39 40.18
CA GLU A 335 8.89 22.99 38.98
C GLU A 335 7.80 23.25 37.95
N PRO A 336 7.66 24.45 37.39
CA PRO A 336 6.63 24.73 36.40
C PRO A 336 6.80 23.90 35.13
N TYR A 337 5.68 23.53 34.49
CA TYR A 337 5.70 22.79 33.23
C TYR A 337 6.31 23.66 32.11
N PRO A 338 7.13 23.10 31.19
CA PRO A 338 7.35 23.72 29.90
C PRO A 338 6.03 23.98 29.17
N VAL A 339 6.03 24.95 28.27
CA VAL A 339 4.84 25.32 27.51
C VAL A 339 5.12 25.38 26.01
N PHE A 340 4.21 24.79 25.24
CA PHE A 340 4.22 24.80 23.79
C PHE A 340 3.02 25.58 23.25
N PHE A 341 3.28 26.73 22.63
CA PHE A 341 2.27 27.51 21.92
C PHE A 341 2.14 27.00 20.48
N LEU A 342 0.95 26.59 20.09
CA LEU A 342 0.67 25.94 18.81
C LEU A 342 -0.37 26.73 18.00
N GLN A 343 0.00 27.21 16.82
CA GLN A 343 -0.80 28.14 16.01
C GLN A 343 -1.40 27.50 14.75
N HIS A 344 -2.64 27.86 14.47
CA HIS A 344 -3.38 27.43 13.27
C HIS A 344 -3.05 28.30 12.03
N GLY A 345 -3.58 27.92 10.87
CA GLY A 345 -3.41 28.61 9.59
C GLY A 345 -4.48 29.66 9.28
N GLY A 346 -4.43 30.24 8.08
CA GLY A 346 -5.42 31.22 7.63
C GLY A 346 -6.79 30.57 7.39
N GLY A 347 -7.87 31.23 7.79
CA GLY A 347 -9.24 30.69 7.67
C GLY A 347 -9.63 29.67 8.74
N GLN A 348 -8.70 29.34 9.63
CA GLN A 348 -8.88 28.40 10.74
C GLN A 348 -9.08 29.15 12.08
N SER A 349 -9.17 28.40 13.17
CA SER A 349 -9.44 28.87 14.53
C SER A 349 -8.63 28.09 15.58
N TYR A 350 -8.80 28.47 16.85
CA TYR A 350 -8.13 27.85 18.00
C TYR A 350 -8.57 26.39 18.27
N THR A 351 -9.64 25.91 17.62
CA THR A 351 -10.12 24.52 17.77
C THR A 351 -9.56 23.58 16.71
N ASP A 352 -9.00 24.10 15.62
CA ASP A 352 -8.63 23.31 14.45
C ASP A 352 -7.53 22.27 14.71
N TRP A 353 -6.56 22.58 15.58
CA TRP A 353 -5.55 21.59 15.98
C TRP A 353 -6.16 20.40 16.72
N LEU A 354 -7.29 20.59 17.41
CA LEU A 354 -8.03 19.50 18.04
C LEU A 354 -8.92 18.78 17.02
N GLU A 355 -9.71 19.54 16.26
CA GLU A 355 -10.75 18.99 15.37
C GLU A 355 -10.16 18.31 14.13
N MET A 356 -9.15 18.91 13.52
CA MET A 356 -8.52 18.41 12.28
C MET A 356 -7.11 17.90 12.52
N GLY A 357 -6.35 18.60 13.37
CA GLY A 357 -4.95 18.24 13.66
C GLY A 357 -4.79 17.02 14.56
N GLN A 358 -5.88 16.49 15.13
CA GLN A 358 -5.86 15.36 16.07
C GLN A 358 -4.83 15.55 17.18
N ALA A 359 -4.53 16.80 17.57
CA ALA A 359 -3.40 17.14 18.44
C ALA A 359 -3.51 16.45 19.79
N LYS A 360 -4.73 16.33 20.33
CA LYS A 360 -4.96 15.59 21.57
C LYS A 360 -4.53 14.13 21.45
N ASN A 361 -4.91 13.43 20.36
CA ASN A 361 -4.55 12.02 20.19
C ASN A 361 -3.04 11.86 20.04
N ILE A 362 -2.41 12.71 19.22
CA ILE A 362 -0.94 12.69 19.01
C ILE A 362 -0.22 12.89 20.35
N LEU A 363 -0.57 13.95 21.09
CA LEU A 363 0.04 14.27 22.37
C LEU A 363 -0.22 13.19 23.42
N ASP A 364 -1.43 12.62 23.46
CA ASP A 364 -1.78 11.57 24.41
C ASP A 364 -0.99 10.28 24.15
N HIS A 365 -0.88 9.82 22.89
CA HIS A 365 -0.08 8.65 22.56
C HIS A 365 1.39 8.87 22.90
N HIS A 366 1.98 10.01 22.52
CA HIS A 366 3.36 10.30 22.91
C HIS A 366 3.53 10.39 24.44
N ALA A 367 2.56 10.97 25.17
CA ALA A 367 2.63 11.02 26.63
C ALA A 367 2.58 9.60 27.25
N LEU A 368 1.68 8.74 26.78
CA LEU A 368 1.54 7.36 27.23
C LEU A 368 2.77 6.51 26.90
N ASP A 369 3.41 6.77 25.76
CA ASP A 369 4.63 6.10 25.34
C ASP A 369 5.89 6.60 26.10
N GLY A 370 5.78 7.67 26.89
CA GLY A 370 6.93 8.33 27.53
C GLY A 370 7.77 9.17 26.57
N ASN A 371 7.23 9.50 25.40
CA ASN A 371 7.88 10.26 24.34
C ASN A 371 7.83 11.78 24.54
N LEU A 372 7.13 12.30 25.55
CA LEU A 372 7.10 13.73 25.88
C LEU A 372 7.78 14.02 27.21
N GLU A 373 8.55 15.11 27.28
CA GLU A 373 8.70 15.82 28.55
C GLU A 373 7.30 16.31 28.97
N PRO A 374 6.84 16.10 30.22
CA PRO A 374 5.54 16.60 30.65
C PRO A 374 5.45 18.12 30.45
N MET A 375 4.60 18.55 29.50
CA MET A 375 4.45 19.94 29.06
C MET A 375 2.98 20.31 28.87
N VAL A 376 2.69 21.61 28.87
CA VAL A 376 1.37 22.16 28.57
C VAL A 376 1.35 22.69 27.13
N VAL A 377 0.29 22.42 26.37
CA VAL A 377 0.14 22.93 24.99
C VAL A 377 -1.00 23.95 24.95
N VAL A 378 -0.71 25.16 24.46
CA VAL A 378 -1.67 26.26 24.34
C VAL A 378 -1.94 26.55 22.86
N MET A 379 -3.18 26.30 22.43
CA MET A 379 -3.66 26.52 21.07
C MET A 379 -4.50 27.80 21.02
N GLY A 380 -3.87 28.89 20.58
CA GLY A 380 -4.48 30.22 20.51
C GLY A 380 -5.13 30.52 19.16
N ASN A 381 -5.80 31.67 19.08
CA ASN A 381 -6.36 32.18 17.83
C ASN A 381 -5.48 33.29 17.24
N GLY A 382 -4.76 32.98 16.17
CA GLY A 382 -3.82 33.89 15.51
C GLY A 382 -4.45 34.90 14.53
N ASN A 383 -5.78 34.89 14.35
CA ASN A 383 -6.49 35.81 13.44
C ASN A 383 -6.61 37.22 14.05
N VAL A 384 -5.48 37.93 14.10
CA VAL A 384 -5.36 39.30 14.62
C VAL A 384 -4.43 40.13 13.73
N PRO A 385 -4.52 41.47 13.76
CA PRO A 385 -3.64 42.32 12.95
C PRO A 385 -2.17 42.24 13.35
N ASP A 386 -1.87 42.04 14.63
CA ASP A 386 -0.50 41.90 15.16
C ASP A 386 -0.42 40.68 16.10
N PHE A 387 0.02 39.56 15.54
CA PHE A 387 0.16 38.32 16.30
C PHE A 387 1.28 38.39 17.35
N THR A 388 2.38 39.09 17.07
CA THR A 388 3.48 39.21 18.05
C THR A 388 2.97 39.93 19.31
N ALA A 389 2.23 41.03 19.14
CA ALA A 389 1.60 41.72 20.27
C ALA A 389 0.56 40.84 20.96
N GLU A 390 -0.29 40.15 20.22
CA GLU A 390 -1.32 39.26 20.80
C GLU A 390 -0.71 38.14 21.66
N LEU A 391 0.37 37.53 21.17
CA LEU A 391 1.07 36.46 21.87
C LEU A 391 1.67 36.95 23.19
N PHE A 392 2.45 38.03 23.16
CA PHE A 392 3.21 38.47 24.34
C PHE A 392 2.44 39.38 25.30
N GLU A 393 1.46 40.15 24.82
CA GLU A 393 0.73 41.11 25.65
C GLU A 393 -0.57 40.53 26.23
N ASN A 394 -1.14 39.50 25.60
CA ASN A 394 -2.42 38.92 26.02
C ASN A 394 -2.33 37.41 26.32
N LEU A 395 -1.97 36.57 25.34
CA LEU A 395 -2.08 35.11 25.47
C LEU A 395 -1.08 34.51 26.45
N VAL A 396 0.22 34.84 26.34
CA VAL A 396 1.27 34.34 27.26
C VAL A 396 0.96 34.76 28.71
N PRO A 397 0.71 36.05 29.03
CA PRO A 397 0.35 36.46 30.39
C PRO A 397 -0.90 35.76 30.94
N ALA A 398 -1.93 35.56 30.10
CA ALA A 398 -3.14 34.86 30.52
C ALA A 398 -2.87 33.38 30.82
N ALA A 399 -2.05 32.71 30.00
CA ALA A 399 -1.66 31.32 30.23
C ALA A 399 -0.83 31.17 31.51
N GLU A 400 0.14 32.06 31.75
CA GLU A 400 0.96 32.06 32.98
C GLU A 400 0.15 32.34 34.24
N ALA A 401 -0.88 33.19 34.14
CA ALA A 401 -1.76 33.46 35.27
C ALA A 401 -2.69 32.29 35.60
N ALA A 402 -3.07 31.49 34.59
CA ALA A 402 -4.05 30.41 34.74
C ALA A 402 -3.41 29.02 34.98
N LEU A 403 -2.14 28.83 34.60
CA LEU A 403 -1.48 27.53 34.53
C LEU A 403 -0.12 27.58 35.22
N HIS A 404 0.34 26.45 35.77
CA HIS A 404 1.65 26.36 36.39
C HIS A 404 2.74 26.09 35.34
N ILE A 405 2.96 27.07 34.45
CA ILE A 405 3.89 26.99 33.31
C ILE A 405 5.12 27.87 33.49
N SER A 406 6.20 27.54 32.79
CA SER A 406 7.49 28.20 32.92
C SER A 406 7.53 29.51 32.12
N ASP A 407 8.13 30.54 32.73
CA ASP A 407 8.44 31.81 32.08
C ASP A 407 9.86 31.86 31.46
N ASP A 408 10.64 30.78 31.61
CA ASP A 408 11.97 30.63 31.03
C ASP A 408 11.86 30.40 29.52
N PRO A 409 12.44 31.26 28.66
CA PRO A 409 12.46 31.04 27.22
C PRO A 409 12.98 29.67 26.78
N ALA A 410 13.95 29.09 27.50
CA ALA A 410 14.48 27.76 27.20
C ALA A 410 13.44 26.64 27.43
N ARG A 411 12.35 26.93 28.15
CA ARG A 411 11.21 26.03 28.40
C ARG A 411 9.93 26.49 27.70
N ARG A 412 10.05 27.35 26.68
CA ARG A 412 8.96 27.75 25.79
C ARG A 412 9.20 27.29 24.36
N ALA A 413 8.16 26.74 23.75
CA ALA A 413 8.12 26.37 22.34
C ALA A 413 7.04 27.16 21.59
N LEU A 414 7.29 27.48 20.33
CA LEU A 414 6.31 28.08 19.42
C LEU A 414 6.35 27.37 18.07
N ALA A 415 5.20 26.88 17.61
CA ALA A 415 5.07 26.38 16.25
C ALA A 415 3.74 26.77 15.62
N GLY A 416 3.68 26.74 14.31
CA GLY A 416 2.43 26.95 13.60
C GLY A 416 2.46 26.50 12.16
N LEU A 417 1.27 26.34 11.60
CA LEU A 417 1.07 25.92 10.22
C LEU A 417 0.70 27.09 9.29
N SER A 418 1.21 27.08 8.05
CA SER A 418 0.86 28.05 7.00
C SER A 418 1.01 29.51 7.48
N MET A 419 -0.08 30.28 7.56
CA MET A 419 -0.11 31.61 8.19
C MET A 419 0.51 31.62 9.59
N GLY A 420 0.15 30.65 10.45
CA GLY A 420 0.71 30.48 11.80
C GLY A 420 2.19 30.14 11.80
N GLY A 421 2.67 29.42 10.78
CA GLY A 421 4.10 29.17 10.59
C GLY A 421 4.85 30.43 10.17
N GLY A 422 4.24 31.26 9.30
CA GLY A 422 4.78 32.58 8.95
C GLY A 422 4.79 33.54 10.15
N GLN A 423 3.74 33.51 10.98
CA GLN A 423 3.67 34.25 12.24
C GLN A 423 4.77 33.78 13.21
N THR A 424 5.01 32.48 13.31
CA THR A 424 6.08 31.88 14.11
C THR A 424 7.45 32.37 13.65
N MET A 425 7.73 32.31 12.35
CA MET A 425 8.99 32.82 11.77
C MET A 425 9.17 34.33 12.00
N ARG A 426 8.08 35.10 11.96
CA ARG A 426 8.11 36.54 12.26
C ARG A 426 8.44 36.80 13.73
N VAL A 427 7.88 36.03 14.66
CA VAL A 427 8.22 36.12 16.09
C VAL A 427 9.70 35.79 16.30
N LEU A 428 10.21 34.72 15.69
CA LEU A 428 11.63 34.35 15.76
C LEU A 428 12.54 35.50 15.28
N ALA A 429 12.21 36.13 14.16
CA ALA A 429 12.99 37.25 13.62
C ALA A 429 12.94 38.51 14.50
N GLN A 430 11.76 38.84 15.07
CA GLN A 430 11.55 40.08 15.83
C GLN A 430 11.98 39.98 17.29
N ARG A 431 11.92 38.77 17.87
CA ARG A 431 12.11 38.50 19.29
C ARG A 431 12.94 37.22 19.48
N PRO A 432 14.18 37.17 18.96
CA PRO A 432 15.03 36.00 19.10
C PRO A 432 15.31 35.72 20.59
N GLY A 433 15.27 34.43 20.96
CA GLY A 433 15.53 33.98 22.32
C GLY A 433 14.35 34.07 23.30
N GLU A 434 13.14 34.41 22.85
CA GLU A 434 11.92 34.26 23.67
C GLU A 434 11.36 32.82 23.66
N PHE A 435 11.74 32.01 22.67
CA PHE A 435 11.36 30.60 22.51
C PHE A 435 12.60 29.76 22.19
N GLY A 436 12.90 28.79 23.04
CA GLY A 436 13.99 27.85 22.84
C GLY A 436 13.72 26.83 21.74
N TYR A 437 12.46 26.59 21.40
CA TYR A 437 12.05 25.62 20.38
C TYR A 437 11.08 26.26 19.40
N VAL A 438 11.38 26.19 18.11
CA VAL A 438 10.60 26.85 17.05
C VAL A 438 10.33 25.88 15.90
N GLY A 439 9.05 25.74 15.54
CA GLY A 439 8.59 24.87 14.45
C GLY A 439 7.83 25.65 13.38
N ALA A 440 8.19 25.48 12.11
CA ALA A 440 7.44 26.07 10.99
C ALA A 440 6.88 24.97 10.08
N PHE A 441 5.55 24.83 10.06
CA PHE A 441 4.86 23.80 9.29
C PHE A 441 4.27 24.43 8.02
N SER A 442 4.73 23.99 6.84
CA SER A 442 4.36 24.57 5.53
C SER A 442 4.50 26.09 5.48
N ALA A 443 5.62 26.62 5.96
CA ALA A 443 5.89 28.06 6.01
C ALA A 443 7.39 28.35 6.04
N GLY A 444 7.74 29.59 5.70
CA GLY A 444 9.13 30.05 5.69
C GLY A 444 9.22 31.57 5.80
N ILE A 445 10.43 32.09 5.62
CA ILE A 445 10.68 33.53 5.54
C ILE A 445 10.47 34.05 4.11
N SER A 446 10.21 35.35 3.99
CA SER A 446 10.23 36.05 2.72
C SER A 446 11.56 36.79 2.53
N GLY A 447 12.01 36.89 1.27
CA GLY A 447 13.21 37.65 0.93
C GLY A 447 14.53 36.93 1.22
N ASP A 448 15.58 37.73 1.41
CA ASP A 448 16.99 37.29 1.49
C ASP A 448 17.51 37.11 2.92
N GLY A 449 16.66 37.37 3.93
CA GLY A 449 16.99 37.26 5.35
C GLY A 449 17.74 38.46 5.93
N ALA A 450 17.74 39.62 5.27
CA ALA A 450 18.47 40.81 5.73
C ALA A 450 18.10 41.30 7.15
N ASP A 451 16.88 41.03 7.60
CA ASP A 451 16.38 41.46 8.91
C ASP A 451 16.62 40.41 10.03
N LEU A 452 17.30 39.30 9.75
CA LEU A 452 17.58 38.24 10.73
C LEU A 452 18.83 38.57 11.56
N ASP A 453 18.66 38.60 12.88
CA ASP A 453 19.78 38.56 13.83
C ASP A 453 20.21 37.10 14.04
N VAL A 454 21.07 36.60 13.16
CA VAL A 454 21.52 35.20 13.13
C VAL A 454 22.18 34.79 14.45
N ASP A 455 23.01 35.67 15.04
CA ASP A 455 23.71 35.37 16.29
C ASP A 455 22.72 35.24 17.45
N ALA A 456 21.74 36.14 17.55
CA ALA A 456 20.70 36.06 18.57
C ALA A 456 19.78 34.85 18.37
N ILE A 457 19.37 34.55 17.12
CA ILE A 457 18.56 33.37 16.80
C ILE A 457 19.29 32.11 17.21
N ASN A 458 20.55 31.97 16.80
CA ASN A 458 21.35 30.80 17.12
C ASN A 458 21.60 30.69 18.63
N ALA A 459 21.89 31.79 19.33
CA ALA A 459 22.15 31.75 20.76
C ALA A 459 20.89 31.42 21.59
N GLY A 460 19.72 31.89 21.15
CA GLY A 460 18.45 31.76 21.87
C GLY A 460 17.60 30.55 21.50
N THR A 461 17.90 29.88 20.38
CA THR A 461 17.10 28.76 19.87
C THR A 461 17.88 27.46 19.98
N THR A 462 17.34 26.51 20.74
CA THR A 462 17.84 25.14 20.88
C THR A 462 17.49 24.31 19.65
N LEU A 463 16.23 24.39 19.19
CA LEU A 463 15.75 23.70 18.01
C LEU A 463 14.93 24.63 17.12
N LEU A 464 15.34 24.77 15.86
CA LEU A 464 14.54 25.36 14.79
C LEU A 464 14.30 24.28 13.74
N ARG A 465 13.05 23.83 13.55
CA ARG A 465 12.73 22.75 12.63
C ARG A 465 11.64 23.14 11.63
N LEU A 466 11.87 22.81 10.36
CA LEU A 466 10.96 23.09 9.26
C LEU A 466 10.34 21.80 8.73
N TYR A 467 9.07 21.90 8.33
CA TYR A 467 8.29 20.82 7.74
C TYR A 467 7.52 21.38 6.54
N ASN A 468 7.35 20.59 5.48
CA ASN A 468 6.54 21.00 4.33
C ASN A 468 6.07 19.76 3.56
N GLY A 469 4.91 19.88 2.90
CA GLY A 469 4.48 18.91 1.89
C GLY A 469 5.41 18.91 0.68
N ASN A 470 5.17 18.03 -0.29
CA ASN A 470 6.00 17.94 -1.49
C ASN A 470 5.63 19.04 -2.50
N VAL A 471 5.96 18.85 -3.77
CA VAL A 471 5.65 19.83 -4.84
C VAL A 471 4.15 20.14 -5.01
N THR A 472 3.26 19.37 -4.37
CA THR A 472 1.82 19.64 -4.32
C THR A 472 1.43 20.66 -3.25
N ASP A 473 2.33 20.97 -2.31
CA ASP A 473 2.19 22.09 -1.38
C ASP A 473 2.68 23.39 -2.05
N PHE A 474 1.80 24.39 -2.16
CA PHE A 474 2.13 25.66 -2.79
C PHE A 474 3.23 26.45 -2.04
N THR A 475 3.53 26.11 -0.78
CA THR A 475 4.63 26.72 -0.02
C THR A 475 5.99 26.08 -0.29
N TYR A 476 6.05 25.00 -1.07
CA TYR A 476 7.29 24.30 -1.43
C TYR A 476 8.42 25.25 -1.84
N GLY A 477 8.15 26.16 -2.79
CA GLY A 477 9.15 27.13 -3.26
C GLY A 477 9.61 28.12 -2.17
N SER A 478 8.71 28.49 -1.25
CA SER A 478 9.04 29.39 -0.13
C SER A 478 9.93 28.69 0.90
N VAL A 479 9.70 27.40 1.16
CA VAL A 479 10.54 26.62 2.08
C VAL A 479 11.90 26.35 1.48
N VAL A 480 11.97 25.99 0.18
CA VAL A 480 13.26 25.91 -0.54
C VAL A 480 14.07 27.20 -0.38
N ASN A 481 13.46 28.36 -0.63
CA ASN A 481 14.14 29.65 -0.41
C ASN A 481 14.61 29.84 1.04
N THR A 482 13.78 29.44 2.01
CA THR A 482 14.12 29.58 3.44
C THR A 482 15.33 28.74 3.81
N LEU A 483 15.39 27.48 3.35
CA LEU A 483 16.53 26.59 3.56
C LEU A 483 17.81 27.20 2.96
N GLU A 484 17.75 27.66 1.71
CA GLU A 484 18.90 28.31 1.05
C GLU A 484 19.38 29.58 1.78
N VAL A 485 18.44 30.39 2.28
CA VAL A 485 18.77 31.60 3.05
C VAL A 485 19.42 31.22 4.39
N PHE A 486 18.84 30.25 5.11
CA PHE A 486 19.37 29.81 6.40
C PHE A 486 20.75 29.19 6.27
N GLU A 487 20.98 28.35 5.26
CA GLU A 487 22.30 27.80 4.94
C GLU A 487 23.31 28.92 4.62
N ARG A 488 22.93 29.87 3.75
CA ARG A 488 23.81 30.99 3.35
C ARG A 488 24.20 31.87 4.53
N LEU A 489 23.25 32.16 5.43
CA LEU A 489 23.46 33.06 6.56
C LEU A 489 24.01 32.36 7.81
N GLY A 490 23.99 31.02 7.86
CA GLY A 490 24.45 30.24 9.01
C GLY A 490 23.43 30.16 10.16
N VAL A 491 22.13 30.22 9.86
CA VAL A 491 21.07 29.95 10.84
C VAL A 491 21.00 28.44 11.10
N ARG A 492 21.18 28.03 12.36
CA ARG A 492 21.08 26.61 12.76
C ARG A 492 19.64 26.15 12.67
N HIS A 493 19.37 25.13 11.86
CA HIS A 493 18.04 24.62 11.63
C HIS A 493 18.08 23.14 11.21
N GLU A 494 16.94 22.48 11.34
CA GLU A 494 16.69 21.13 10.84
C GLU A 494 15.52 21.13 9.85
N PHE A 495 15.55 20.18 8.92
CA PHE A 495 14.47 19.96 7.95
C PHE A 495 14.15 18.46 7.89
N ASP A 496 12.87 18.13 8.04
CA ASP A 496 12.40 16.73 8.09
C ASP A 496 12.27 16.06 6.71
N GLY A 497 12.67 16.76 5.65
CA GLY A 497 12.43 16.32 4.28
C GLY A 497 11.02 16.71 3.79
N TRP A 498 10.69 16.23 2.59
CA TRP A 498 9.40 16.53 1.96
C TRP A 498 8.40 15.44 2.32
N PHE A 499 7.33 15.82 3.01
CA PHE A 499 6.20 14.92 3.25
C PHE A 499 5.40 14.72 1.97
N GLU A 500 4.95 13.50 1.67
CA GLU A 500 4.14 13.24 0.48
C GLU A 500 2.69 13.70 0.68
N GLY A 501 2.45 15.01 0.60
CA GLY A 501 1.12 15.58 0.73
C GLY A 501 1.06 17.04 0.30
N PRO A 502 -0.15 17.58 0.10
CA PRO A 502 -0.37 18.97 -0.25
C PRO A 502 -0.21 19.85 0.99
N HIS A 503 -0.60 21.11 0.80
CA HIS A 503 -0.85 22.04 1.88
C HIS A 503 -2.11 21.64 2.67
N GLY A 504 -2.01 20.59 3.49
CA GLY A 504 -3.15 19.95 4.17
C GLY A 504 -2.82 19.37 5.53
N TRP A 505 -3.86 18.90 6.22
CA TRP A 505 -3.77 18.43 7.60
C TRP A 505 -2.90 17.18 7.77
N ASP A 506 -2.83 16.30 6.77
CA ASP A 506 -1.98 15.11 6.79
C ASP A 506 -0.50 15.50 7.03
N THR A 507 -0.01 16.54 6.33
CA THR A 507 1.32 17.12 6.50
C THR A 507 1.53 17.72 7.91
N TRP A 508 0.52 18.39 8.46
CA TRP A 508 0.65 19.09 9.74
C TRP A 508 0.49 18.16 10.96
N GLN A 509 -0.30 17.10 10.82
CA GLN A 509 -0.36 16.00 11.78
C GLN A 509 1.00 15.31 11.87
N HIS A 510 1.62 15.00 10.73
CA HIS A 510 2.99 14.47 10.65
C HIS A 510 3.99 15.42 11.34
N ALA A 511 3.94 16.72 11.02
CA ALA A 511 4.83 17.70 11.63
C ALA A 511 4.68 17.78 13.16
N LEU A 512 3.45 17.73 13.68
CA LEU A 512 3.22 17.73 15.12
C LEU A 512 3.72 16.44 15.80
N ALA A 513 3.46 15.29 15.17
CA ALA A 513 3.89 13.98 15.65
C ALA A 513 5.42 13.87 15.74
N ASP A 514 6.16 14.48 14.81
CA ASP A 514 7.63 14.53 14.88
C ASP A 514 8.14 15.63 15.82
N PHE A 515 7.52 16.81 15.83
CA PHE A 515 8.05 17.97 16.55
C PHE A 515 7.85 17.88 18.06
N ALA A 516 6.65 17.47 18.53
CA ALA A 516 6.32 17.42 19.95
C ALA A 516 7.29 16.59 20.82
N PRO A 517 7.69 15.36 20.42
CA PRO A 517 8.63 14.55 21.22
C PRO A 517 10.07 15.07 21.26
N ARG A 518 10.41 16.10 20.47
CA ARG A 518 11.74 16.74 20.47
C ARG A 518 11.83 17.92 21.44
N LEU A 519 10.69 18.38 21.96
CA LEU A 519 10.63 19.55 22.83
C LEU A 519 11.18 19.29 24.22
N PHE A 520 11.93 20.27 24.75
CA PHE A 520 12.39 20.34 26.14
C PHE A 520 13.28 19.18 26.61
N ARG A 521 13.86 18.44 25.67
CA ARG A 521 14.84 17.38 25.96
C ARG A 521 16.24 17.94 25.78
N GLU A 522 17.12 17.64 26.73
CA GLU A 522 18.54 17.95 26.55
C GLU A 522 19.05 17.19 25.33
N ALA A 523 19.60 17.90 24.35
CA ALA A 523 20.45 17.29 23.36
C ALA A 523 21.65 16.70 24.12
N THR A 524 21.65 15.40 24.35
CA THR A 524 22.81 14.71 24.94
C THR A 524 23.98 14.96 24.01
N ALA A 525 24.92 15.79 24.46
CA ALA A 525 26.13 16.18 23.74
C ALA A 525 27.16 15.04 23.64
N GLU A 526 26.71 13.81 23.40
CA GLU A 526 27.52 12.66 22.97
C GLU A 526 27.22 12.18 21.54
N ASP A 527 26.18 12.69 20.85
CA ASP A 527 25.87 12.27 19.47
C ASP A 527 26.63 13.06 18.39
N GLY A 528 27.92 13.32 18.67
CA GLY A 528 28.91 13.58 17.63
C GLY A 528 29.35 12.28 16.96
N GLY A 529 28.43 11.54 16.34
CA GLY A 529 28.77 10.35 15.58
C GLY A 529 27.71 9.24 15.55
N GLY A 530 26.50 9.53 15.08
CA GLY A 530 25.52 8.49 14.77
C GLY A 530 24.19 9.07 14.34
N ILE A 531 23.58 8.50 13.29
CA ILE A 531 22.16 8.69 13.03
C ILE A 531 21.43 7.96 14.14
N ALA A 532 20.65 8.66 14.96
CA ALA A 532 19.72 8.00 15.88
C ALA A 532 18.70 7.20 15.05
N ILE A 533 18.71 5.88 15.22
CA ILE A 533 17.72 4.96 14.67
C ILE A 533 16.82 4.57 15.85
N ASP A 534 15.62 5.13 15.90
CA ASP A 534 14.53 4.57 16.70
C ASP A 534 13.83 3.49 15.86
N ALA A 535 13.91 2.24 16.32
CA ALA A 535 13.21 1.11 15.71
C ALA A 535 12.06 0.68 16.64
N THR A 536 10.84 1.08 16.29
CA THR A 536 9.64 0.47 16.88
C THR A 536 9.41 -0.87 16.18
N VAL A 537 9.59 -1.97 16.91
CA VAL A 537 9.26 -3.31 16.41
C VAL A 537 7.78 -3.57 16.73
N PRO A 538 6.89 -3.60 15.73
CA PRO A 538 5.49 -3.93 15.95
C PRO A 538 5.35 -5.38 16.46
N GLN A 539 4.23 -5.71 17.13
CA GLN A 539 3.84 -7.11 17.25
C GLN A 539 3.53 -7.62 15.84
N VAL A 540 4.45 -8.42 15.30
CA VAL A 540 4.32 -8.98 13.96
C VAL A 540 3.17 -9.97 13.95
N ALA A 541 2.29 -9.85 12.95
CA ALA A 541 1.34 -10.89 12.56
C ALA A 541 2.06 -12.23 12.32
N ASP A 542 1.33 -13.33 12.20
CA ASP A 542 1.91 -14.67 12.07
C ASP A 542 3.01 -14.74 11.00
N GLY A 543 4.27 -14.91 11.42
CA GLY A 543 5.41 -15.01 10.50
C GLY A 543 5.35 -16.26 9.62
N PHE A 544 5.99 -16.19 8.45
CA PHE A 544 5.94 -17.22 7.41
C PHE A 544 7.34 -17.68 6.98
N LEU A 545 7.42 -18.86 6.37
CA LEU A 545 8.62 -19.38 5.71
C LEU A 545 8.30 -19.56 4.22
N SER A 546 8.97 -18.79 3.35
CA SER A 546 8.72 -18.79 1.90
C SER A 546 10.00 -18.94 1.07
N LEU A 547 9.79 -19.32 -0.19
CA LEU A 547 10.82 -19.50 -1.21
C LEU A 547 10.45 -18.70 -2.46
N THR A 548 11.41 -17.99 -3.06
CA THR A 548 11.24 -17.27 -4.33
C THR A 548 12.43 -17.56 -5.25
N VAL A 549 12.21 -17.59 -6.56
CA VAL A 549 13.26 -17.82 -7.57
C VAL A 549 13.30 -16.61 -8.50
N ALA A 550 14.43 -15.91 -8.57
CA ALA A 550 14.55 -14.57 -9.17
C ALA A 550 14.20 -14.48 -10.67
N GLU A 551 14.21 -15.62 -11.38
CA GLU A 551 13.90 -15.72 -12.81
C GLU A 551 13.11 -17.02 -13.08
N TYR A 552 12.05 -17.26 -12.29
CA TYR A 552 11.21 -18.43 -12.44
C TYR A 552 10.57 -18.49 -13.84
N GLY A 553 11.09 -19.36 -14.72
CA GLY A 553 10.58 -19.57 -16.09
C GLY A 553 11.63 -19.43 -17.20
N GLU A 554 12.79 -18.80 -16.94
CA GLU A 554 13.89 -18.80 -17.91
C GLU A 554 14.71 -20.10 -17.84
N ARG A 555 15.08 -20.68 -18.99
CA ARG A 555 15.89 -21.90 -19.04
C ARG A 555 17.35 -21.59 -18.70
N VAL A 556 17.87 -22.27 -17.69
CA VAL A 556 19.32 -22.37 -17.46
C VAL A 556 19.96 -23.08 -18.65
N THR A 557 20.76 -22.35 -19.42
CA THR A 557 21.54 -22.91 -20.54
C THR A 557 22.95 -23.22 -20.07
N LEU A 558 23.38 -24.48 -20.22
CA LEU A 558 24.77 -24.86 -19.95
C LEU A 558 25.65 -24.39 -21.10
N GLY A 559 26.82 -23.84 -20.77
CA GLY A 559 27.75 -23.20 -21.71
C GLY A 559 28.52 -24.17 -22.61
N GLU A 560 29.64 -23.69 -23.15
CA GLU A 560 30.46 -24.42 -24.13
C GLU A 560 30.90 -25.81 -23.63
N VAL A 561 30.69 -26.83 -24.47
CA VAL A 561 31.04 -28.23 -24.15
C VAL A 561 32.55 -28.43 -24.32
N ARG A 562 33.22 -28.81 -23.24
CA ARG A 562 34.64 -29.16 -23.24
C ARG A 562 34.82 -30.68 -23.21
N ASN A 563 35.60 -31.20 -24.15
CA ASN A 563 36.06 -32.60 -24.10
C ASN A 563 37.21 -32.74 -23.10
N ALA A 564 37.06 -33.62 -22.09
CA ALA A 564 38.07 -33.89 -21.06
C ALA A 564 38.85 -35.20 -21.30
N GLY A 565 38.72 -35.80 -22.49
CA GLY A 565 39.36 -37.05 -22.90
C GLY A 565 38.42 -38.24 -22.84
N ASP A 566 37.92 -38.58 -21.65
CA ASP A 566 37.03 -39.72 -21.39
C ASP A 566 35.54 -39.33 -21.23
N ARG A 567 35.24 -38.03 -21.15
CA ARG A 567 33.89 -37.47 -21.00
C ARG A 567 33.75 -36.07 -21.61
N LEU A 568 32.51 -35.65 -21.83
CA LEU A 568 32.14 -34.28 -22.15
C LEU A 568 31.68 -33.56 -20.89
N VAL A 569 32.14 -32.31 -20.70
CA VAL A 569 31.82 -31.48 -19.54
C VAL A 569 31.22 -30.17 -20.01
N THR A 570 30.10 -29.77 -19.41
CA THR A 570 29.52 -28.43 -19.56
C THR A 570 29.07 -27.91 -18.20
N ALA A 571 29.02 -26.58 -18.06
CA ALA A 571 28.68 -25.90 -16.81
C ALA A 571 27.71 -24.74 -17.05
N GLY A 572 26.92 -24.41 -16.03
CA GLY A 572 26.01 -23.27 -16.01
C GLY A 572 25.70 -22.87 -14.56
N ALA A 573 24.81 -21.93 -14.33
CA ALA A 573 24.45 -21.49 -12.97
C ALA A 573 22.93 -21.50 -12.78
N LEU A 574 22.47 -21.90 -11.60
CA LEU A 574 21.08 -21.70 -11.20
C LEU A 574 20.80 -20.19 -11.00
N PRO A 575 19.58 -19.73 -11.29
CA PRO A 575 19.15 -18.40 -10.85
C PRO A 575 19.19 -18.30 -9.32
N GLY A 576 19.19 -17.07 -8.80
CA GLY A 576 19.10 -16.85 -7.36
C GLY A 576 17.79 -17.42 -6.79
N ILE A 577 17.91 -18.21 -5.72
CA ILE A 577 16.79 -18.79 -4.98
C ILE A 577 16.80 -18.19 -3.57
N THR A 578 15.82 -17.34 -3.29
CA THR A 578 15.71 -16.60 -2.02
C THR A 578 14.79 -17.34 -1.06
N VAL A 579 15.28 -17.61 0.15
CA VAL A 579 14.48 -18.08 1.28
C VAL A 579 14.21 -16.90 2.19
N THR A 580 12.95 -16.71 2.60
CA THR A 580 12.56 -15.69 3.59
C THR A 580 11.87 -16.37 4.77
N ASP A 581 12.39 -16.19 5.98
CA ASP A 581 11.79 -16.67 7.23
C ASP A 581 11.49 -15.48 8.15
N SER A 582 10.21 -15.18 8.36
CA SER A 582 9.73 -14.14 9.28
C SER A 582 9.11 -14.71 10.55
N ARG A 583 9.17 -16.03 10.78
CA ARG A 583 8.59 -16.68 11.97
C ARG A 583 9.25 -16.19 13.26
N THR A 584 8.49 -15.99 14.32
CA THR A 584 9.03 -15.72 15.68
C THR A 584 9.73 -16.96 16.25
N ASP A 585 10.55 -16.79 17.29
CA ASP A 585 11.24 -17.93 17.94
C ASP A 585 10.26 -18.94 18.53
N GLU A 586 9.09 -18.47 18.97
CA GLU A 586 8.00 -19.31 19.44
C GLU A 586 7.36 -20.13 18.30
N GLN A 587 7.15 -19.50 17.14
CA GLN A 587 6.59 -20.17 15.96
C GLN A 587 7.57 -21.17 15.33
N ALA A 588 8.87 -20.86 15.34
CA ALA A 588 9.90 -21.76 14.83
C ALA A 588 10.28 -22.84 15.85
N ALA A 589 9.99 -22.67 17.14
CA ALA A 589 10.35 -23.61 18.20
C ALA A 589 11.84 -24.01 18.20
N GLY A 590 12.73 -23.09 17.79
CA GLY A 590 14.17 -23.34 17.64
C GLY A 590 14.59 -24.06 16.34
N SER A 591 13.65 -24.41 15.45
CA SER A 591 13.92 -25.03 14.15
C SER A 591 14.44 -24.02 13.13
N GLY A 592 15.44 -24.43 12.36
CA GLY A 592 15.92 -23.71 11.18
C GLY A 592 15.14 -24.07 9.92
N TRP A 593 15.79 -23.96 8.77
CA TRP A 593 15.23 -24.41 7.48
C TRP A 593 16.30 -25.04 6.60
N ALA A 594 15.87 -25.93 5.69
CA ALA A 594 16.72 -26.56 4.69
C ALA A 594 16.10 -26.39 3.30
N LEU A 595 16.90 -25.84 2.39
CA LEU A 595 16.60 -25.78 0.97
C LEU A 595 17.34 -26.92 0.27
N SER A 596 16.59 -27.79 -0.39
CA SER A 596 17.13 -28.92 -1.16
C SER A 596 16.68 -28.86 -2.61
N GLY A 597 17.44 -29.48 -3.50
CA GLY A 597 17.04 -29.65 -4.89
C GLY A 597 17.36 -31.02 -5.46
N GLN A 598 16.59 -31.42 -6.46
CA GLN A 598 16.69 -32.69 -7.15
C GLN A 598 16.44 -32.47 -8.64
N ALA A 599 17.18 -33.17 -9.50
CA ALA A 599 17.01 -33.09 -10.94
C ALA A 599 16.20 -34.27 -11.48
N SER A 600 15.44 -34.02 -12.54
CA SER A 600 14.92 -35.09 -13.42
C SER A 600 16.00 -35.56 -14.39
N ALA A 601 15.77 -36.72 -15.02
CA ALA A 601 16.60 -37.14 -16.15
C ALA A 601 16.48 -36.12 -17.30
N LEU A 602 17.58 -35.86 -18.00
CA LEU A 602 17.57 -34.99 -19.17
C LEU A 602 17.20 -35.82 -20.41
N VAL A 603 16.13 -35.43 -21.09
CA VAL A 603 15.56 -36.16 -22.24
C VAL A 603 15.87 -35.42 -23.53
N GLY A 604 16.29 -36.15 -24.56
CA GLY A 604 16.63 -35.62 -25.88
C GLY A 604 16.36 -36.65 -26.98
N ALA A 605 16.91 -36.44 -28.17
CA ALA A 605 16.71 -37.33 -29.32
C ALA A 605 17.43 -38.71 -29.19
N GLY A 606 18.33 -38.87 -28.23
CA GLY A 606 19.02 -40.12 -27.89
C GLY A 606 18.57 -40.72 -26.56
N GLU A 607 19.32 -41.69 -26.03
CA GLU A 607 19.06 -42.27 -24.70
C GLU A 607 19.07 -41.19 -23.60
N PRO A 608 18.13 -41.23 -22.63
CA PRO A 608 18.06 -40.24 -21.56
C PRO A 608 19.34 -40.20 -20.71
N ILE A 609 19.77 -39.00 -20.36
CA ILE A 609 20.88 -38.79 -19.42
C ILE A 609 20.29 -38.77 -18.01
N THR A 610 20.64 -39.75 -17.16
CA THR A 610 20.11 -39.81 -15.80
C THR A 610 20.60 -38.63 -14.96
N ALA A 611 19.82 -38.24 -13.95
CA ALA A 611 20.14 -37.13 -13.06
C ALA A 611 21.45 -37.31 -12.25
N GLU A 612 21.98 -38.54 -12.17
CA GLU A 612 23.29 -38.81 -11.56
C GLU A 612 24.43 -38.14 -12.34
N HIS A 613 24.25 -37.85 -13.62
CA HIS A 613 25.25 -37.15 -14.45
C HIS A 613 25.30 -35.63 -14.22
N LEU A 614 24.31 -35.06 -13.53
CA LEU A 614 24.28 -33.65 -13.17
C LEU A 614 24.70 -33.49 -11.71
N GLY A 615 25.75 -32.71 -11.48
CA GLY A 615 26.24 -32.30 -10.18
C GLY A 615 26.10 -30.80 -10.00
N TRP A 616 26.32 -30.33 -8.78
CA TRP A 616 26.30 -28.90 -8.52
C TRP A 616 27.29 -28.47 -7.44
N THR A 617 27.61 -27.19 -7.40
CA THR A 617 28.36 -26.55 -6.32
C THR A 617 27.52 -25.42 -5.75
N PRO A 618 26.82 -25.64 -4.63
CA PRO A 618 26.05 -24.60 -3.97
C PRO A 618 26.91 -23.42 -3.51
N ALA A 619 26.33 -22.24 -3.56
CA ALA A 619 26.90 -21.01 -3.04
C ALA A 619 25.80 -20.10 -2.48
N LEU A 620 26.15 -19.29 -1.49
CA LEU A 620 25.31 -18.18 -1.06
C LEU A 620 25.75 -16.93 -1.83
N GLN A 621 24.79 -16.19 -2.37
CA GLN A 621 25.04 -14.87 -2.96
C GLN A 621 25.25 -13.83 -1.86
N ASP A 622 24.50 -13.97 -0.77
CA ASP A 622 24.60 -13.14 0.44
C ASP A 622 24.95 -14.03 1.63
N GLY A 623 26.12 -13.83 2.21
CA GLY A 623 26.60 -14.61 3.37
C GLY A 623 26.02 -14.08 4.67
N ARG A 624 25.57 -14.99 5.55
CA ARG A 624 25.05 -14.66 6.87
C ARG A 624 25.43 -15.72 7.90
N ASP A 625 25.69 -15.29 9.13
CA ASP A 625 25.91 -16.18 10.27
C ASP A 625 24.70 -17.10 10.50
N GLY A 626 24.98 -18.38 10.74
CA GLY A 626 23.96 -19.42 10.91
C GLY A 626 23.33 -19.94 9.61
N VAL A 627 23.74 -19.42 8.44
CA VAL A 627 23.35 -19.97 7.12
C VAL A 627 24.56 -20.57 6.42
N THR A 628 24.44 -21.80 5.93
CA THR A 628 25.52 -22.50 5.22
C THR A 628 25.07 -23.03 3.87
N ALA A 629 25.94 -22.88 2.86
CA ALA A 629 25.75 -23.51 1.56
C ALA A 629 25.91 -25.03 1.68
N GLY A 630 25.13 -25.77 0.89
CA GLY A 630 25.27 -27.21 0.75
C GLY A 630 26.65 -27.61 0.22
N ARG A 631 27.06 -28.86 0.46
CA ARG A 631 28.33 -29.38 -0.05
C ARG A 631 28.28 -29.57 -1.56
N PRO A 632 29.42 -29.43 -2.28
CA PRO A 632 29.50 -29.79 -3.69
C PRO A 632 29.09 -31.25 -3.91
N VAL A 633 28.26 -31.48 -4.92
CA VAL A 633 27.77 -32.80 -5.32
C VAL A 633 28.43 -33.18 -6.64
N ALA A 634 29.26 -34.22 -6.60
CA ALA A 634 29.91 -34.74 -7.80
C ALA A 634 28.93 -35.56 -8.67
N THR A 635 29.18 -35.56 -9.98
CA THR A 635 28.48 -36.39 -10.96
C THR A 635 28.85 -37.88 -10.80
N LEU A 636 28.07 -38.77 -11.40
CA LEU A 636 28.33 -40.21 -11.48
C LEU A 636 29.74 -40.52 -12.01
N LEU A 637 30.13 -39.85 -13.09
CA LEU A 637 31.44 -40.08 -13.70
C LEU A 637 32.60 -39.59 -12.82
N SER A 638 32.32 -38.67 -11.90
CA SER A 638 33.26 -38.20 -10.87
C SER A 638 33.09 -38.93 -9.53
N GLY A 639 32.32 -40.03 -9.49
CA GLY A 639 32.15 -40.89 -8.32
C GLY A 639 31.12 -40.41 -7.29
N GLY A 640 30.27 -39.44 -7.64
CA GLY A 640 29.19 -38.95 -6.79
C GLY A 640 27.81 -39.47 -7.20
N ALA A 641 26.79 -39.08 -6.43
CA ALA A 641 25.39 -39.47 -6.67
C ALA A 641 24.65 -38.55 -7.65
N GLY A 642 25.27 -37.43 -8.05
CA GLY A 642 24.59 -36.36 -8.78
C GLY A 642 23.31 -35.88 -8.07
N LEU A 643 22.40 -35.29 -8.85
CA LEU A 643 21.13 -34.74 -8.36
C LEU A 643 19.96 -35.72 -8.52
N ALA A 644 20.21 -37.03 -8.61
CA ALA A 644 19.16 -38.03 -8.74
C ALA A 644 18.30 -38.22 -7.47
N THR A 645 18.83 -37.85 -6.31
CA THR A 645 18.11 -37.74 -5.04
C THR A 645 18.20 -36.30 -4.55
N PRO A 646 17.30 -35.86 -3.64
CA PRO A 646 17.40 -34.52 -3.04
C PRO A 646 18.78 -34.29 -2.43
N GLN A 647 19.43 -33.21 -2.84
CA GLN A 647 20.70 -32.73 -2.29
C GLN A 647 20.51 -31.35 -1.69
N ARG A 648 21.27 -31.05 -0.64
CA ARG A 648 21.17 -29.76 0.05
C ARG A 648 21.76 -28.64 -0.80
N LEU A 649 21.02 -27.55 -0.94
CA LEU A 649 21.46 -26.32 -1.59
C LEU A 649 21.89 -25.28 -0.55
N ALA A 650 21.09 -25.08 0.51
CA ALA A 650 21.43 -24.24 1.64
C ALA A 650 20.67 -24.70 2.90
N GLU A 651 21.18 -24.33 4.07
CA GLU A 651 20.48 -24.51 5.34
C GLU A 651 20.75 -23.34 6.27
N ALA A 652 19.77 -23.06 7.13
CA ALA A 652 19.96 -22.20 8.28
C ALA A 652 19.69 -22.98 9.57
N ASP A 653 20.48 -22.74 10.61
CA ASP A 653 20.17 -23.18 11.96
C ASP A 653 19.11 -22.28 12.61
N GLY A 654 18.64 -22.64 13.81
CA GLY A 654 17.58 -21.92 14.51
C GLY A 654 17.90 -20.45 14.82
N GLU A 655 19.19 -20.09 14.94
CA GLU A 655 19.63 -18.71 15.23
C GLU A 655 19.79 -17.89 13.93
N GLY A 656 20.27 -18.51 12.85
CA GLY A 656 20.50 -17.88 11.55
C GLY A 656 19.28 -17.80 10.63
N ARG A 657 18.17 -18.46 10.98
CA ARG A 657 17.01 -18.66 10.10
C ARG A 657 16.32 -17.38 9.62
N ALA A 658 16.16 -16.38 10.51
CA ALA A 658 15.24 -15.27 10.31
C ALA A 658 15.74 -14.31 9.22
N GLY A 659 14.87 -13.66 8.44
CA GLY A 659 15.24 -12.77 7.34
C GLY A 659 15.38 -13.48 6.00
N SER A 660 16.02 -12.83 5.03
CA SER A 660 16.11 -13.34 3.65
C SER A 660 17.55 -13.67 3.25
N VAL A 661 17.73 -14.79 2.55
CA VAL A 661 19.03 -15.20 2.00
C VAL A 661 18.87 -15.82 0.62
N THR A 662 19.77 -15.48 -0.29
CA THR A 662 19.75 -15.99 -1.66
C THR A 662 20.86 -17.02 -1.87
N ALA A 663 20.45 -18.23 -2.27
CA ALA A 663 21.35 -19.31 -2.66
C ALA A 663 21.33 -19.51 -4.18
N THR A 664 22.45 -19.97 -4.72
CA THR A 664 22.61 -20.38 -6.13
C THR A 664 23.46 -21.64 -6.17
N ALA A 665 23.63 -22.24 -7.35
CA ALA A 665 24.63 -23.29 -7.55
C ALA A 665 25.21 -23.26 -8.96
N GLU A 666 26.51 -23.51 -9.07
CA GLU A 666 27.12 -23.85 -10.36
C GLU A 666 26.73 -25.28 -10.72
N LEU A 667 26.03 -25.48 -11.83
CA LEU A 667 25.67 -26.77 -12.38
C LEU A 667 26.82 -27.32 -13.22
N ARG A 668 27.06 -28.64 -13.11
CA ARG A 668 28.04 -29.35 -13.92
C ARG A 668 27.46 -30.65 -14.44
N LEU A 669 27.38 -30.79 -15.76
CA LEU A 669 26.95 -32.01 -16.43
C LEU A 669 28.17 -32.74 -16.99
N GLU A 670 28.30 -34.03 -16.67
CA GLU A 670 29.33 -34.91 -17.25
C GLU A 670 28.72 -36.13 -17.91
N VAL A 671 28.97 -36.33 -19.20
CA VAL A 671 28.44 -37.47 -19.96
C VAL A 671 29.53 -38.21 -20.72
N PRO A 672 29.37 -39.51 -21.01
CA PRO A 672 30.33 -40.28 -21.83
C PRO A 672 30.58 -39.63 -23.20
N VAL A 673 31.78 -39.79 -23.76
CA VAL A 673 32.17 -39.19 -25.07
C VAL A 673 31.36 -39.68 -26.27
N ASP A 674 30.69 -40.82 -26.13
CA ASP A 674 29.81 -41.42 -27.14
C ASP A 674 28.32 -41.06 -26.96
N THR A 675 28.00 -40.15 -26.03
CA THR A 675 26.64 -39.59 -25.88
C THR A 675 26.17 -38.97 -27.19
N ALA A 676 24.95 -39.32 -27.62
CA ALA A 676 24.41 -38.85 -28.89
C ALA A 676 24.33 -37.31 -28.95
N PRO A 677 24.69 -36.67 -30.07
CA PRO A 677 24.60 -35.22 -30.19
C PRO A 677 23.15 -34.78 -30.26
N GLY A 678 22.78 -33.76 -29.49
CA GLY A 678 21.44 -33.19 -29.48
C GLY A 678 21.20 -32.31 -28.27
N THR A 679 20.04 -31.66 -28.23
CA THR A 679 19.57 -30.92 -27.05
C THR A 679 18.90 -31.88 -26.08
N TYR A 680 19.30 -31.82 -24.82
CA TYR A 680 18.71 -32.58 -23.72
C TYR A 680 18.12 -31.62 -22.69
N THR A 681 16.89 -31.86 -22.28
CA THR A 681 16.13 -30.98 -21.38
C THR A 681 15.71 -31.73 -20.13
N GLY A 682 15.86 -31.12 -18.97
CA GLY A 682 15.40 -31.62 -17.67
C GLY A 682 15.03 -30.45 -16.77
N ALA A 683 14.63 -30.75 -15.53
CA ALA A 683 14.26 -29.75 -14.54
C ALA A 683 14.98 -30.01 -13.22
N VAL A 684 15.31 -28.95 -12.49
CA VAL A 684 15.73 -29.03 -11.08
C VAL A 684 14.57 -28.52 -10.23
N THR A 685 13.97 -29.40 -9.43
CA THR A 685 12.96 -29.04 -8.45
C THR A 685 13.64 -28.67 -7.15
N VAL A 686 13.28 -27.53 -6.57
CA VAL A 686 13.74 -27.10 -5.25
C VAL A 686 12.61 -27.16 -4.24
N SER A 687 12.94 -27.48 -3.00
CA SER A 687 11.98 -27.66 -1.91
C SER A 687 12.55 -27.12 -0.61
N LEU A 688 11.71 -26.39 0.13
CA LEU A 688 12.04 -25.76 1.39
C LEU A 688 11.30 -26.46 2.52
N PHE A 689 12.03 -26.83 3.58
CA PHE A 689 11.46 -27.50 4.75
C PHE A 689 11.97 -26.86 6.05
N PRO A 690 11.15 -26.74 7.10
CA PRO A 690 11.66 -26.50 8.44
C PRO A 690 12.48 -27.71 8.91
N VAL A 691 13.59 -27.48 9.63
CA VAL A 691 14.46 -28.55 10.15
C VAL A 691 14.86 -28.29 11.60
N ASP A 692 14.90 -29.35 12.40
CA ASP A 692 15.28 -29.31 13.82
C ASP A 692 16.79 -29.19 14.03
#